data_AF-A0A0D9W5Y6-F1
#
_entry.id   AF-A0A0D9W5Y6-F1
#
_cell.length_a   1.000
_cell.length_b   1.000
_cell.length_c   1.000
_cell.angle_alpha   90.00
_cell.angle_beta   90.00
_cell.angle_gamma   90.00
#
_symmetry.space_group_name_H-M   'P 1'
#
loop_
_entity.id
_entity.type
_entity.pdbx_description
1 polymer ?
#
loop_
_entity_poly.entity_id
_entity_poly.type
_entity_poly.pdbx_seq_one_letter_code
_entity_poly.pdbx_strand_id
1 'polypeptide(L)'
;MPAAAVALASPATASLRVSNIPPSAVAAELLSFFDSAVAGYGVGGAFASEIMGARRGWLSRGHGTVQFESAAAAGVAVELASSGRLPRFLGAVLSVSPSPVDLLQRASDASLRAASARLVLGDRVAERVVEAADAWDGVRAEVIPAKRRVDLYLEHDSQRYRLEVFFEDMKDCLGCTLDGVGAILLQLNYAPRIHTAISGPAVNSRFMDDRFHACKEDAKFSWVRALDFTPNYSFGKCSTLVLKLGGGALVSDILKSLPFSGDLGELTIFHKKKGELTMNSVDGVGASSNVVPLVHCPSDCSVPYEVLFRLNSLIHMGKIVTKHVNADLFKVLKEIPVDVSRRIFEKMNKLESTCYEPLQFIQQEFYSMKRSHNALFSSEGEGEKKLMKCYRVHITPSKIFCFGPEDEVTNYVVKHHSAYASDFVRVTFVDEDWSKLSANAISARIEQEGIRRWMGHFQNIRSISKCAARMGQLFSSSRQTFEVATWHVEVIPDIEITTDGSKYIFSDGIGKISLRFARQVAHQIGLDPANPPSAFQIRYGGYKGVIAVDPMSSIDLSLRPSMMKFESESRMLNITSWSKSQPCYVNREIISLLSTLGISDDIFVAMQQDDMRETDEMLTNKEVALSVLGKLGGSETKTALKMLLQGILDYGQVYIRITKNSKEQKYSDQSYFYNVDEETATIVGKVAITKNPCLHPGDIRVLEAIYDPELEDMGLVDCLVFPQRGERPHPNECSGGDLDGDLYFITWDDRLIPEKVETPMDYTATRPRIMDHVVTLEEIQKHFVDYMINDALGVISTAHLIHADRAPLKARSPECLQLATLHSMAVDFAKTGAPAEMPRSLRPREYPNFMERWEKPMYISEGVLGKLYRSATGHMEEKSETPSSPGQPNLEYDPDLEIPGSDEFLEAAEEHYELYEEKLTTLMNYYRAEREDEILTGNIRNRMMYLKRDNKRYFEMKDRIVAAVDGLHREVRGWLASSTSKEDAPRMASAWYRVTYHPDRHAGKRFWSFPWVACDNLMAIKESSRLKRRVLQQRAAEDGSVAVQMDCSA
;
A
#
# COMPACT_ATOMS: atom_id res chain seq x y z
N MET A 1 -56.86 -0.30 -32.33
CA MET A 1 -55.81 0.65 -32.75
C MET A 1 -54.47 0.12 -32.25
N PRO A 2 -53.35 0.39 -32.93
CA PRO A 2 -52.03 -0.04 -32.46
C PRO A 2 -51.63 0.72 -31.18
N ALA A 3 -51.03 0.01 -30.22
CA ALA A 3 -50.40 0.65 -29.08
C ALA A 3 -49.05 1.23 -29.52
N ALA A 4 -48.97 2.56 -29.67
CA ALA A 4 -47.70 3.23 -29.94
C ALA A 4 -46.80 3.16 -28.71
N ALA A 5 -45.65 2.50 -28.83
CA ALA A 5 -44.65 2.43 -27.77
C ALA A 5 -43.99 3.82 -27.59
N VAL A 6 -44.43 4.56 -26.58
CA VAL A 6 -43.78 5.82 -26.18
C VAL A 6 -42.47 5.48 -25.47
N ALA A 7 -41.35 5.88 -26.06
CA ALA A 7 -40.03 5.75 -25.46
C ALA A 7 -39.86 6.75 -24.29
N LEU A 8 -40.40 6.39 -23.13
CA LEU A 8 -40.27 7.15 -21.89
C LEU A 8 -38.82 7.08 -21.36
N ALA A 9 -38.31 8.22 -20.90
CA ALA A 9 -36.99 8.29 -20.26
C ALA A 9 -37.02 7.53 -18.92
N SER A 10 -36.37 6.37 -18.90
CA SER A 10 -36.35 5.47 -17.73
C SER A 10 -35.53 6.08 -16.58
N PRO A 11 -35.98 6.01 -15.31
CA PRO A 11 -35.16 6.38 -14.18
C PRO A 11 -33.93 5.46 -14.06
N ALA A 12 -32.80 6.00 -13.58
CA ALA A 12 -31.55 5.24 -13.46
C ALA A 12 -31.56 4.16 -12.34
N THR A 13 -32.56 4.20 -11.46
CA THR A 13 -32.80 3.26 -10.36
C THR A 13 -34.22 2.71 -10.46
N ALA A 14 -34.49 1.59 -9.78
CA ALA A 14 -35.84 1.03 -9.69
C ALA A 14 -36.65 1.63 -8.52
N SER A 15 -36.13 2.65 -7.83
CA SER A 15 -36.71 3.20 -6.60
C SER A 15 -37.14 4.64 -6.74
N LEU A 16 -38.29 4.97 -6.13
CA LEU A 16 -38.87 6.30 -6.09
C LEU A 16 -38.99 6.78 -4.65
N ARG A 17 -38.64 8.04 -4.40
CA ARG A 17 -39.00 8.76 -3.19
C ARG A 17 -40.49 9.11 -3.25
N VAL A 18 -41.20 8.86 -2.16
CA VAL A 18 -42.64 9.13 -2.02
C VAL A 18 -42.85 10.10 -0.86
N SER A 19 -43.67 11.12 -1.07
CA SER A 19 -44.01 12.18 -0.11
C SER A 19 -45.53 12.37 -0.01
N ASN A 20 -45.99 13.05 1.04
CA ASN A 20 -47.40 13.17 1.45
C ASN A 20 -48.01 11.85 1.95
N ILE A 21 -47.19 10.94 2.48
CA ILE A 21 -47.66 9.66 3.06
C ILE A 21 -48.43 9.95 4.36
N PRO A 22 -49.69 9.50 4.51
CA PRO A 22 -50.46 9.77 5.73
C PRO A 22 -49.81 9.20 7.01
N PRO A 23 -49.87 9.89 8.17
CA PRO A 23 -49.26 9.40 9.41
C PRO A 23 -49.82 8.07 9.96
N SER A 24 -51.03 7.69 9.52
CA SER A 24 -51.67 6.41 9.82
C SER A 24 -51.12 5.24 9.00
N ALA A 25 -50.52 5.50 7.83
CA ALA A 25 -50.15 4.47 6.87
C ALA A 25 -49.15 3.44 7.43
N VAL A 26 -49.20 2.24 6.85
CA VAL A 26 -48.26 1.13 7.05
C VAL A 26 -47.53 0.84 5.73
N ALA A 27 -46.25 0.48 5.80
CA ALA A 27 -45.44 0.22 4.61
C ALA A 27 -46.00 -0.87 3.67
N ALA A 28 -46.63 -1.91 4.23
CA ALA A 28 -47.30 -2.96 3.47
C ALA A 28 -48.52 -2.45 2.67
N GLU A 29 -49.27 -1.47 3.19
CA GLU A 29 -50.38 -0.83 2.46
C GLU A 29 -49.84 0.01 1.29
N LEU A 30 -48.77 0.77 1.53
CA LEU A 30 -48.10 1.58 0.52
C LEU A 30 -47.52 0.72 -0.61
N LEU A 31 -46.95 -0.44 -0.25
CA LEU A 31 -46.44 -1.43 -1.20
C LEU A 31 -47.57 -1.97 -2.09
N SER A 32 -48.65 -2.49 -1.47
CA SER A 32 -49.82 -3.03 -2.17
C SER A 32 -50.53 -2.00 -3.06
N PHE A 33 -50.58 -0.73 -2.62
CA PHE A 33 -51.11 0.38 -3.40
C PHE A 33 -50.33 0.61 -4.70
N PHE A 34 -48.99 0.71 -4.63
CA PHE A 34 -48.18 0.92 -5.83
C PHE A 34 -48.15 -0.33 -6.73
N ASP A 35 -48.19 -1.53 -6.14
CA ASP A 35 -48.30 -2.80 -6.89
C ASP A 35 -49.58 -2.81 -7.75
N SER A 36 -50.72 -2.48 -7.12
CA SER A 36 -52.01 -2.38 -7.78
C SER A 36 -52.07 -1.28 -8.85
N ALA A 37 -51.33 -0.18 -8.65
CA ALA A 37 -51.31 0.94 -9.60
C ALA A 37 -50.54 0.62 -10.90
N VAL A 38 -49.50 -0.22 -10.85
CA VAL A 38 -48.69 -0.58 -12.04
C VAL A 38 -49.06 -1.93 -12.66
N ALA A 39 -49.79 -2.80 -11.95
CA ALA A 39 -50.13 -4.16 -12.40
C ALA A 39 -50.74 -4.23 -13.82
N GLY A 40 -51.57 -3.24 -14.20
CA GLY A 40 -52.21 -3.18 -15.53
C GLY A 40 -51.27 -2.90 -16.71
N TYR A 41 -49.97 -2.64 -16.47
CA TYR A 41 -49.00 -2.21 -17.48
C TYR A 41 -47.97 -3.30 -17.85
N GLY A 42 -47.94 -4.45 -17.17
CA GLY A 42 -47.06 -5.58 -17.51
C GLY A 42 -45.55 -5.37 -17.29
N VAL A 43 -45.15 -4.26 -16.64
CA VAL A 43 -43.73 -3.85 -16.45
C VAL A 43 -43.08 -4.37 -15.15
N GLY A 44 -43.79 -5.20 -14.39
CA GLY A 44 -43.41 -5.62 -13.03
C GLY A 44 -44.04 -4.77 -11.94
N GLY A 45 -44.10 -5.32 -10.73
CA GLY A 45 -44.80 -4.77 -9.57
C GLY A 45 -43.98 -3.81 -8.69
N ALA A 46 -44.55 -3.43 -7.56
CA ALA A 46 -43.84 -2.82 -6.43
C ALA A 46 -43.25 -3.92 -5.53
N PHE A 47 -42.01 -3.75 -5.08
CA PHE A 47 -41.18 -4.82 -4.51
C PHE A 47 -40.81 -4.63 -3.02
N ALA A 48 -40.46 -3.40 -2.63
CA ALA A 48 -40.15 -3.04 -1.25
C ALA A 48 -40.53 -1.59 -0.93
N SER A 49 -40.78 -1.28 0.33
CA SER A 49 -41.11 0.06 0.80
C SER A 49 -40.51 0.36 2.18
N GLU A 50 -40.09 1.61 2.37
CA GLU A 50 -39.53 2.16 3.61
C GLU A 50 -40.23 3.51 3.90
N ILE A 51 -40.91 3.65 5.03
CA ILE A 51 -41.52 4.91 5.49
C ILE A 51 -40.64 5.52 6.59
N MET A 52 -40.22 6.77 6.43
CA MET A 52 -39.24 7.39 7.33
C MET A 52 -39.85 7.65 8.72
N GLY A 53 -39.36 6.95 9.74
CA GLY A 53 -39.78 7.11 11.14
C GLY A 53 -39.00 8.16 11.93
N ALA A 54 -39.60 8.68 12.99
CA ALA A 54 -38.87 9.34 14.09
C ALA A 54 -38.15 8.30 14.98
N ARG A 55 -37.16 8.73 15.79
CA ARG A 55 -36.41 7.83 16.69
C ARG A 55 -37.37 7.00 17.57
N ARG A 56 -37.12 5.69 17.67
CA ARG A 56 -37.96 4.62 18.24
C ARG A 56 -39.16 4.15 17.40
N GLY A 57 -39.45 4.71 16.22
CA GLY A 57 -40.47 4.15 15.32
C GLY A 57 -41.92 4.30 15.82
N TRP A 58 -42.31 5.48 16.32
CA TRP A 58 -43.68 5.76 16.76
C TRP A 58 -44.44 6.76 15.86
N LEU A 59 -43.74 7.56 15.07
CA LEU A 59 -44.31 8.62 14.23
C LEU A 59 -43.68 8.60 12.83
N SER A 60 -44.54 8.61 11.80
CA SER A 60 -44.15 8.79 10.40
C SER A 60 -43.75 10.25 10.13
N ARG A 61 -42.74 10.45 9.26
CA ARG A 61 -42.29 11.75 8.78
C ARG A 61 -42.96 12.19 7.47
N GLY A 62 -44.02 11.49 7.04
CA GLY A 62 -44.81 11.85 5.85
C GLY A 62 -44.13 11.58 4.51
N HIS A 63 -42.97 10.92 4.51
CA HIS A 63 -42.20 10.56 3.32
C HIS A 63 -41.48 9.23 3.50
N GLY A 64 -41.01 8.66 2.40
CA GLY A 64 -40.40 7.34 2.32
C GLY A 64 -39.87 7.04 0.92
N THR A 65 -39.64 5.76 0.66
CA THR A 65 -39.15 5.24 -0.63
C THR A 65 -39.91 3.97 -0.98
N VAL A 66 -40.19 3.75 -2.26
CA VAL A 66 -40.77 2.51 -2.80
C VAL A 66 -39.89 2.05 -3.95
N GLN A 67 -39.43 0.79 -3.88
CA GLN A 67 -38.68 0.11 -4.94
C GLN A 67 -39.62 -0.77 -5.75
N PHE A 68 -39.47 -0.74 -7.07
CA PHE A 68 -40.21 -1.54 -8.03
C PHE A 68 -39.37 -2.70 -8.56
N GLU A 69 -40.00 -3.64 -9.23
CA GLU A 69 -39.35 -4.80 -9.84
C GLU A 69 -38.53 -4.42 -11.09
N SER A 70 -38.77 -3.25 -11.70
CA SER A 70 -37.98 -2.72 -12.82
C SER A 70 -37.93 -1.18 -12.82
N ALA A 71 -36.92 -0.61 -13.50
CA ALA A 71 -36.89 0.82 -13.79
C ALA A 71 -38.08 1.29 -14.65
N ALA A 72 -38.64 0.42 -15.51
CA ALA A 72 -39.83 0.73 -16.31
C ALA A 72 -41.08 0.87 -15.44
N ALA A 73 -41.28 -0.01 -14.45
CA ALA A 73 -42.37 0.09 -13.48
C ALA A 73 -42.27 1.36 -12.62
N ALA A 74 -41.06 1.73 -12.20
CA ALA A 74 -40.80 3.02 -11.56
C ALA A 74 -41.14 4.20 -12.49
N GLY A 75 -40.80 4.12 -13.78
CA GLY A 75 -41.18 5.12 -14.79
C GLY A 75 -42.70 5.29 -14.93
N VAL A 76 -43.46 4.18 -15.02
CA VAL A 76 -44.93 4.20 -15.08
C VAL A 76 -45.54 4.82 -13.82
N ALA A 77 -45.01 4.53 -12.63
CA ALA A 77 -45.48 5.15 -11.39
C ALA A 77 -45.22 6.67 -11.34
N VAL A 78 -44.12 7.16 -11.94
CA VAL A 78 -43.87 8.60 -12.13
C VAL A 78 -44.84 9.21 -13.16
N GLU A 79 -45.11 8.55 -14.29
CA GLU A 79 -46.07 9.00 -15.30
C GLU A 79 -47.50 9.10 -14.72
N LEU A 80 -47.93 8.09 -13.96
CA LEU A 80 -49.23 8.10 -13.28
C LEU A 80 -49.33 9.26 -12.27
N ALA A 81 -48.26 9.57 -11.55
CA ALA A 81 -48.23 10.70 -10.62
C ALA A 81 -48.27 12.06 -11.35
N SER A 82 -47.46 12.25 -12.39
CA SER A 82 -47.36 13.53 -13.12
C SER A 82 -48.58 13.82 -14.00
N SER A 83 -49.24 12.79 -14.52
CA SER A 83 -50.52 12.91 -15.25
C SER A 83 -51.76 12.98 -14.35
N GLY A 84 -51.60 12.93 -13.03
CA GLY A 84 -52.73 12.95 -12.07
C GLY A 84 -53.62 11.70 -12.11
N ARG A 85 -53.16 10.60 -12.74
CA ARG A 85 -53.87 9.33 -12.91
C ARG A 85 -53.63 8.35 -11.76
N LEU A 86 -52.62 8.59 -10.92
CA LEU A 86 -52.35 7.80 -9.71
C LEU A 86 -53.52 7.93 -8.71
N PRO A 87 -54.12 6.83 -8.22
CA PRO A 87 -55.23 6.90 -7.27
C PRO A 87 -54.84 7.54 -5.93
N ARG A 88 -55.83 7.97 -5.13
CA ARG A 88 -55.56 8.54 -3.80
C ARG A 88 -55.25 7.46 -2.77
N PHE A 89 -54.03 7.45 -2.24
CA PHE A 89 -53.62 6.55 -1.16
C PHE A 89 -54.17 7.04 0.19
N LEU A 90 -55.04 6.26 0.83
CA LEU A 90 -55.69 6.62 2.11
C LEU A 90 -56.29 8.04 2.12
N GLY A 91 -56.85 8.47 0.97
CA GLY A 91 -57.44 9.80 0.77
C GLY A 91 -56.46 10.91 0.37
N ALA A 92 -55.15 10.71 0.51
CA ALA A 92 -54.11 11.67 0.15
C ALA A 92 -53.65 11.55 -1.32
N VAL A 93 -53.08 12.64 -1.84
CA VAL A 93 -52.38 12.65 -3.14
C VAL A 93 -50.88 12.56 -2.87
N LEU A 94 -50.29 11.41 -3.24
CA LEU A 94 -48.86 11.18 -3.09
C LEU A 94 -48.06 11.97 -4.12
N SER A 95 -46.93 12.53 -3.69
CA SER A 95 -45.93 13.11 -4.59
C SER A 95 -44.79 12.09 -4.76
N VAL A 96 -44.30 11.91 -5.99
CA VAL A 96 -43.37 10.83 -6.35
C VAL A 96 -42.23 11.40 -7.20
N SER A 97 -40.99 11.02 -6.90
CA SER A 97 -39.80 11.40 -7.67
C SER A 97 -38.70 10.32 -7.63
N PRO A 98 -37.74 10.28 -8.58
CA PRO A 98 -36.68 9.27 -8.58
C PRO A 98 -35.82 9.27 -7.31
N SER A 99 -35.46 8.09 -6.80
CA SER A 99 -34.50 7.93 -5.70
C SER A 99 -33.07 7.76 -6.23
N PRO A 100 -32.06 8.42 -5.66
CA PRO A 100 -30.66 8.21 -6.04
C PRO A 100 -30.08 6.85 -5.57
N VAL A 101 -30.81 6.12 -4.72
CA VAL A 101 -30.37 4.83 -4.13
C VAL A 101 -31.55 3.87 -4.01
N ASP A 102 -31.34 2.59 -4.33
CA ASP A 102 -32.33 1.52 -4.15
C ASP A 102 -32.39 0.98 -2.71
N LEU A 103 -33.57 0.51 -2.29
CA LEU A 103 -33.81 -0.06 -0.96
C LEU A 103 -33.09 -1.40 -0.77
N LEU A 104 -33.18 -2.27 -1.77
CA LEU A 104 -32.47 -3.54 -1.86
C LEU A 104 -31.57 -3.51 -3.10
N GLN A 105 -30.36 -4.03 -2.94
CA GLN A 105 -29.35 -3.99 -3.99
C GLN A 105 -29.69 -5.04 -5.05
N ARG A 106 -30.16 -4.59 -6.21
CA ARG A 106 -30.59 -5.41 -7.34
C ARG A 106 -30.09 -4.84 -8.66
N ALA A 107 -30.03 -5.67 -9.70
CA ALA A 107 -29.87 -5.16 -11.07
C ALA A 107 -31.09 -4.34 -11.47
N SER A 108 -30.92 -3.15 -12.07
CA SER A 108 -32.05 -2.25 -12.40
C SER A 108 -32.87 -2.73 -13.61
N ASP A 109 -32.23 -3.37 -14.57
CA ASP A 109 -32.86 -4.14 -15.65
C ASP A 109 -33.16 -5.57 -15.19
N ALA A 110 -34.27 -6.13 -15.68
CA ALA A 110 -34.64 -7.52 -15.50
C ALA A 110 -33.86 -8.48 -16.43
N SER A 111 -33.40 -8.01 -17.61
CA SER A 111 -32.59 -8.84 -18.54
C SER A 111 -31.30 -9.37 -17.90
N LEU A 112 -30.75 -8.61 -16.96
CA LEU A 112 -29.53 -8.90 -16.21
C LEU A 112 -29.76 -9.75 -14.95
N ARG A 113 -30.96 -10.33 -14.78
CA ARG A 113 -31.32 -11.20 -13.66
C ARG A 113 -31.67 -12.61 -14.15
N ALA A 114 -30.81 -13.57 -13.87
CA ALA A 114 -31.13 -14.99 -14.09
C ALA A 114 -31.77 -15.57 -12.82
N ALA A 115 -33.07 -15.82 -12.87
CA ALA A 115 -33.79 -16.55 -11.83
C ALA A 115 -33.69 -18.07 -12.08
N SER A 116 -33.44 -18.85 -11.02
CA SER A 116 -33.34 -20.32 -11.07
C SER A 116 -32.34 -20.86 -12.10
N ALA A 117 -31.19 -20.21 -12.23
CA ALA A 117 -30.04 -20.73 -12.97
C ALA A 117 -29.40 -21.93 -12.26
N ARG A 118 -28.55 -22.67 -12.96
CA ARG A 118 -27.67 -23.70 -12.37
C ARG A 118 -26.24 -23.19 -12.39
N LEU A 119 -25.62 -23.09 -11.21
CA LEU A 119 -24.21 -22.77 -11.07
C LEU A 119 -23.41 -24.07 -10.99
N VAL A 120 -22.34 -24.18 -11.77
CA VAL A 120 -21.33 -25.23 -11.65
C VAL A 120 -20.00 -24.57 -11.33
N LEU A 121 -19.32 -25.08 -10.30
CA LEU A 121 -17.99 -24.65 -9.87
C LEU A 121 -16.99 -25.74 -10.25
N GLY A 122 -15.88 -25.36 -10.86
CA GLY A 122 -14.88 -26.30 -11.32
C GLY A 122 -13.64 -25.62 -11.88
N ASP A 123 -12.75 -26.41 -12.47
CA ASP A 123 -11.60 -25.88 -13.21
C ASP A 123 -11.67 -26.27 -14.67
N ARG A 124 -11.37 -25.31 -15.54
CA ARG A 124 -11.08 -25.50 -16.95
C ARG A 124 -9.80 -26.34 -17.07
N VAL A 125 -9.93 -27.60 -17.46
CA VAL A 125 -8.81 -28.58 -17.58
C VAL A 125 -8.24 -28.67 -18.98
N ALA A 126 -8.99 -28.20 -19.99
CA ALA A 126 -8.58 -27.94 -21.36
C ALA A 126 -9.47 -26.84 -21.94
N GLU A 127 -9.17 -26.31 -23.13
CA GLU A 127 -9.81 -25.11 -23.70
C GLU A 127 -11.35 -25.10 -23.61
N ARG A 128 -12.02 -26.24 -23.87
CA ARG A 128 -13.49 -26.39 -23.87
C ARG A 128 -14.00 -27.45 -22.88
N VAL A 129 -13.21 -27.74 -21.84
CA VAL A 129 -13.50 -28.82 -20.89
C VAL A 129 -13.35 -28.31 -19.45
N VAL A 130 -14.40 -28.46 -18.65
CA VAL A 130 -14.41 -28.14 -17.21
C VAL A 130 -14.63 -29.42 -16.40
N GLU A 131 -13.80 -29.66 -15.38
CA GLU A 131 -14.09 -30.67 -14.34
C GLU A 131 -14.87 -30.01 -13.21
N ALA A 132 -16.12 -30.45 -13.00
CA ALA A 132 -16.99 -29.92 -11.95
C ALA A 132 -16.63 -30.49 -10.58
N ALA A 133 -16.33 -29.59 -9.64
CA ALA A 133 -16.17 -29.89 -8.22
C ALA A 133 -17.53 -29.94 -7.50
N ASP A 134 -18.34 -28.89 -7.67
CA ASP A 134 -19.66 -28.74 -7.03
C ASP A 134 -20.66 -28.08 -8.00
N ALA A 135 -21.96 -28.22 -7.70
CA ALA A 135 -23.02 -27.57 -8.46
C ALA A 135 -24.26 -27.27 -7.59
N TRP A 136 -24.95 -26.17 -7.89
CA TRP A 136 -26.19 -25.75 -7.24
C TRP A 136 -27.24 -25.42 -8.31
N ASP A 137 -28.43 -25.97 -8.16
CA ASP A 137 -29.62 -25.60 -8.93
C ASP A 137 -30.42 -24.50 -8.18
N GLY A 138 -31.26 -23.74 -8.90
CA GLY A 138 -32.11 -22.71 -8.30
C GLY A 138 -31.39 -21.39 -7.98
N VAL A 139 -30.12 -21.24 -8.37
CA VAL A 139 -29.28 -20.06 -8.10
C VAL A 139 -29.87 -18.82 -8.77
N ARG A 140 -29.89 -17.70 -8.03
CA ARG A 140 -30.23 -16.38 -8.56
C ARG A 140 -28.93 -15.63 -8.87
N ALA A 141 -28.77 -15.18 -10.10
CA ALA A 141 -27.67 -14.30 -10.50
C ALA A 141 -28.22 -12.91 -10.86
N GLU A 142 -27.64 -11.84 -10.32
CA GLU A 142 -27.93 -10.47 -10.73
C GLU A 142 -26.62 -9.76 -11.11
N VAL A 143 -26.51 -9.32 -12.38
CA VAL A 143 -25.36 -8.55 -12.87
C VAL A 143 -25.62 -7.06 -12.65
N ILE A 144 -24.68 -6.35 -12.02
CA ILE A 144 -24.87 -4.96 -11.58
C ILE A 144 -23.75 -4.07 -12.17
N PRO A 145 -23.84 -3.65 -13.45
CA PRO A 145 -22.77 -2.90 -14.12
C PRO A 145 -22.41 -1.58 -13.44
N ALA A 146 -23.41 -0.88 -12.87
CA ALA A 146 -23.21 0.35 -12.08
C ALA A 146 -22.37 0.16 -10.80
N LYS A 147 -22.16 -1.10 -10.36
CA LYS A 147 -21.25 -1.48 -9.27
C LYS A 147 -20.07 -2.34 -9.73
N ARG A 148 -19.96 -2.62 -11.04
CA ARG A 148 -18.93 -3.45 -11.67
C ARG A 148 -18.78 -4.82 -11.00
N ARG A 149 -19.90 -5.53 -10.81
CA ARG A 149 -19.91 -6.86 -10.16
C ARG A 149 -21.12 -7.72 -10.55
N VAL A 150 -21.03 -9.00 -10.23
CA VAL A 150 -22.12 -9.99 -10.25
C VAL A 150 -22.36 -10.49 -8.83
N ASP A 151 -23.62 -10.50 -8.42
CA ASP A 151 -24.05 -11.10 -7.15
C ASP A 151 -24.76 -12.44 -7.45
N LEU A 152 -24.25 -13.55 -6.91
CA LEU A 152 -24.89 -14.87 -7.00
C LEU A 152 -25.44 -15.25 -5.62
N TYR A 153 -26.70 -15.68 -5.57
CA TYR A 153 -27.40 -16.09 -4.34
C TYR A 153 -27.81 -17.55 -4.44
N LEU A 154 -27.43 -18.34 -3.43
CA LEU A 154 -27.65 -19.79 -3.37
C LEU A 154 -27.98 -20.24 -1.94
N GLU A 155 -28.47 -21.47 -1.81
CA GLU A 155 -28.69 -22.13 -0.52
C GLU A 155 -27.88 -23.43 -0.45
N HIS A 156 -27.31 -23.72 0.71
CA HIS A 156 -26.54 -24.94 0.99
C HIS A 156 -26.75 -25.31 2.46
N ASP A 157 -27.07 -26.58 2.74
CA ASP A 157 -27.38 -27.10 4.08
C ASP A 157 -28.36 -26.21 4.89
N SER A 158 -29.45 -25.78 4.22
CA SER A 158 -30.48 -24.86 4.72
C SER A 158 -29.99 -23.47 5.16
N GLN A 159 -28.76 -23.10 4.80
CA GLN A 159 -28.16 -21.80 5.05
C GLN A 159 -28.02 -21.01 3.74
N ARG A 160 -28.39 -19.72 3.77
CA ARG A 160 -28.33 -18.84 2.60
C ARG A 160 -26.95 -18.20 2.44
N TYR A 161 -26.43 -18.22 1.22
CA TYR A 161 -25.14 -17.65 0.86
C TYR A 161 -25.27 -16.66 -0.31
N ARG A 162 -24.34 -15.70 -0.33
CA ARG A 162 -24.18 -14.71 -1.40
C ARG A 162 -22.71 -14.59 -1.78
N LEU A 163 -22.42 -14.82 -3.05
CA LEU A 163 -21.11 -14.66 -3.67
C LEU A 163 -21.10 -13.30 -4.39
N GLU A 164 -20.16 -12.41 -4.05
CA GLU A 164 -19.89 -11.20 -4.84
C GLU A 164 -18.64 -11.43 -5.70
N VAL A 165 -18.74 -11.25 -7.01
CA VAL A 165 -17.61 -11.33 -7.98
C VAL A 165 -17.47 -9.98 -8.67
N PHE A 166 -16.34 -9.28 -8.50
CA PHE A 166 -16.13 -7.98 -9.15
C PHE A 166 -15.62 -8.17 -10.59
N PHE A 167 -15.86 -7.17 -11.45
CA PHE A 167 -15.40 -7.19 -12.85
C PHE A 167 -13.87 -7.15 -12.94
N GLU A 168 -13.21 -6.60 -11.92
CA GLU A 168 -11.76 -6.62 -11.74
C GLU A 168 -11.21 -8.02 -11.41
N ASP A 169 -12.03 -8.90 -10.82
CA ASP A 169 -11.63 -10.25 -10.43
C ASP A 169 -11.77 -11.26 -11.59
N MET A 170 -12.39 -10.85 -12.71
CA MET A 170 -12.64 -11.69 -13.88
C MET A 170 -11.45 -11.66 -14.84
N LYS A 171 -11.03 -12.85 -15.31
CA LYS A 171 -10.04 -13.03 -16.38
C LYS A 171 -10.73 -13.09 -17.75
N ASP A 172 -11.67 -14.03 -17.92
CA ASP A 172 -12.42 -14.26 -19.16
C ASP A 172 -13.93 -14.34 -18.85
N CYS A 173 -14.78 -13.81 -19.75
CA CYS A 173 -16.24 -13.96 -19.68
C CYS A 173 -16.75 -14.54 -21.01
N LEU A 174 -16.97 -15.85 -21.08
CA LEU A 174 -17.25 -16.56 -22.32
C LEU A 174 -18.70 -17.05 -22.39
N GLY A 175 -19.41 -16.68 -23.46
CA GLY A 175 -20.61 -17.39 -23.88
C GLY A 175 -20.29 -18.82 -24.26
N CYS A 176 -21.20 -19.74 -23.94
CA CYS A 176 -21.09 -21.13 -24.33
C CYS A 176 -22.46 -21.81 -24.38
N THR A 177 -22.52 -23.00 -24.97
CA THR A 177 -23.67 -23.90 -24.89
C THR A 177 -23.34 -25.14 -24.06
N LEU A 178 -24.27 -25.55 -23.20
CA LEU A 178 -24.15 -26.68 -22.29
C LEU A 178 -25.45 -27.49 -22.34
N ASP A 179 -25.35 -28.73 -22.83
CA ASP A 179 -26.50 -29.59 -23.16
C ASP A 179 -27.53 -28.89 -24.08
N GLY A 180 -27.05 -28.09 -25.04
CA GLY A 180 -27.89 -27.28 -25.95
C GLY A 180 -28.53 -26.03 -25.33
N VAL A 181 -28.29 -25.72 -24.05
CA VAL A 181 -28.80 -24.52 -23.36
C VAL A 181 -27.69 -23.46 -23.23
N GLY A 182 -28.04 -22.18 -23.35
CA GLY A 182 -27.09 -21.08 -23.17
C GLY A 182 -26.52 -21.00 -21.75
N ALA A 183 -25.20 -20.83 -21.66
CA ALA A 183 -24.45 -20.69 -20.42
C ALA A 183 -23.39 -19.59 -20.52
N ILE A 184 -22.91 -19.13 -19.37
CA ILE A 184 -21.83 -18.14 -19.26
C ILE A 184 -20.74 -18.72 -18.37
N LEU A 185 -19.52 -18.82 -18.90
CA LEU A 185 -18.32 -19.19 -18.19
C LEU A 185 -17.62 -17.91 -17.71
N LEU A 186 -17.45 -17.77 -16.40
CA LEU A 186 -16.64 -16.74 -15.76
C LEU A 186 -15.36 -17.41 -15.26
N GLN A 187 -14.22 -17.09 -15.89
CA GLN A 187 -12.90 -17.48 -15.41
C GLN A 187 -12.41 -16.38 -14.47
N LEU A 188 -12.01 -16.72 -13.25
CA LEU A 188 -11.62 -15.76 -12.23
C LEU A 188 -10.11 -15.77 -11.95
N ASN A 189 -9.58 -14.61 -11.57
CA ASN A 189 -8.26 -14.44 -10.98
C ASN A 189 -8.27 -14.68 -9.47
N TYR A 190 -9.38 -14.34 -8.80
CA TYR A 190 -9.56 -14.44 -7.34
C TYR A 190 -10.89 -15.14 -6.99
N ALA A 191 -11.00 -15.69 -5.78
CA ALA A 191 -12.21 -16.36 -5.34
C ALA A 191 -13.37 -15.35 -5.11
N PRO A 192 -14.64 -15.74 -5.27
CA PRO A 192 -15.78 -14.89 -4.94
C PRO A 192 -15.79 -14.50 -3.46
N ARG A 193 -16.23 -13.28 -3.11
CA ARG A 193 -16.44 -12.91 -1.70
C ARG A 193 -17.70 -13.57 -1.15
N ILE A 194 -17.49 -14.70 -0.49
CA ILE A 194 -18.53 -15.49 0.18
C ILE A 194 -19.07 -14.73 1.40
N HIS A 195 -20.39 -14.56 1.43
CA HIS A 195 -21.15 -14.05 2.56
C HIS A 195 -22.23 -15.06 2.97
N THR A 196 -22.58 -15.10 4.25
CA THR A 196 -23.67 -15.90 4.80
C THR A 196 -24.70 -15.03 5.52
N ALA A 197 -25.96 -15.48 5.56
CA ALA A 197 -27.06 -14.72 6.16
C ALA A 197 -27.25 -15.05 7.65
N ILE A 198 -27.02 -14.09 8.54
CA ILE A 198 -27.30 -14.25 9.98
C ILE A 198 -28.63 -13.59 10.37
N SER A 199 -29.39 -14.25 11.24
CA SER A 199 -30.68 -13.78 11.78
C SER A 199 -30.76 -14.03 13.28
N GLY A 200 -31.66 -13.32 13.97
CA GLY A 200 -31.89 -13.46 15.42
C GLY A 200 -32.13 -12.12 16.13
N PRO A 201 -32.58 -12.15 17.39
CA PRO A 201 -33.04 -10.94 18.11
C PRO A 201 -31.93 -9.92 18.44
N ALA A 202 -30.65 -10.28 18.27
CA ALA A 202 -29.50 -9.38 18.42
C ALA A 202 -28.96 -8.84 17.07
N VAL A 203 -29.54 -9.26 15.93
CA VAL A 203 -29.09 -8.86 14.59
C VAL A 203 -29.93 -7.68 14.10
N ASN A 204 -29.29 -6.53 13.86
CA ASN A 204 -29.94 -5.39 13.20
C ASN A 204 -30.10 -5.67 11.69
N SER A 205 -31.17 -6.34 11.28
CA SER A 205 -31.57 -6.45 9.88
C SER A 205 -32.10 -5.10 9.36
N ARG A 206 -31.96 -4.82 8.05
CA ARG A 206 -32.48 -3.57 7.45
C ARG A 206 -34.02 -3.55 7.38
N PHE A 207 -34.63 -4.73 7.27
CA PHE A 207 -36.08 -4.91 7.34
C PHE A 207 -36.40 -5.66 8.63
N MET A 208 -37.32 -5.13 9.44
CA MET A 208 -37.85 -5.74 10.65
C MET A 208 -39.37 -5.86 10.55
N ASP A 209 -40.01 -6.65 11.42
CA ASP A 209 -41.48 -6.66 11.56
C ASP A 209 -41.94 -5.39 12.29
N ASP A 210 -41.95 -4.26 11.58
CA ASP A 210 -42.51 -3.00 12.03
C ASP A 210 -43.45 -2.40 10.97
N ARG A 211 -44.13 -1.30 11.33
CA ARG A 211 -45.10 -0.63 10.44
C ARG A 211 -44.46 0.25 9.35
N PHE A 212 -43.14 0.38 9.34
CA PHE A 212 -42.35 1.29 8.50
C PHE A 212 -41.60 0.58 7.37
N HIS A 213 -41.41 -0.73 7.44
CA HIS A 213 -40.72 -1.53 6.43
C HIS A 213 -41.62 -2.62 5.86
N ALA A 214 -41.58 -2.83 4.53
CA ALA A 214 -42.18 -4.00 3.90
C ALA A 214 -41.39 -4.44 2.66
N CYS A 215 -41.36 -5.74 2.39
CA CYS A 215 -40.78 -6.31 1.18
C CYS A 215 -41.52 -7.59 0.78
N LYS A 216 -41.59 -7.88 -0.52
CA LYS A 216 -42.09 -9.15 -1.07
C LYS A 216 -41.16 -10.34 -0.77
N GLU A 217 -39.89 -10.09 -0.46
CA GLU A 217 -38.92 -11.13 -0.06
C GLU A 217 -38.60 -11.05 1.43
N ASP A 218 -38.35 -12.21 2.04
CA ASP A 218 -37.81 -12.30 3.39
C ASP A 218 -36.40 -11.70 3.42
N ALA A 219 -36.28 -10.50 4.00
CA ALA A 219 -35.02 -9.77 4.18
C ALA A 219 -34.64 -9.60 5.67
N LYS A 220 -35.13 -10.51 6.55
CA LYS A 220 -35.00 -10.42 8.02
C LYS A 220 -33.66 -10.95 8.55
N PHE A 221 -32.58 -10.63 7.84
CA PHE A 221 -31.23 -11.10 8.13
C PHE A 221 -30.19 -10.03 7.76
N SER A 222 -28.92 -10.29 8.09
CA SER A 222 -27.77 -9.49 7.65
C SER A 222 -26.72 -10.37 6.98
N TRP A 223 -26.07 -9.85 5.93
CA TRP A 223 -24.96 -10.53 5.26
C TRP A 223 -23.66 -10.28 6.03
N VAL A 224 -22.98 -11.35 6.45
CA VAL A 224 -21.64 -11.30 7.07
C VAL A 224 -20.67 -12.11 6.22
N ARG A 225 -19.41 -11.66 6.13
CA ARG A 225 -18.34 -12.35 5.39
C ARG A 225 -18.14 -13.75 5.99
N ALA A 226 -18.06 -14.77 5.15
CA ALA A 226 -17.85 -16.16 5.53
C ALA A 226 -16.59 -16.73 4.86
N LEU A 227 -16.11 -17.86 5.39
CA LEU A 227 -15.13 -18.73 4.72
C LEU A 227 -15.81 -19.54 3.61
N ASP A 228 -15.03 -20.33 2.87
CA ASP A 228 -15.58 -21.40 2.03
C ASP A 228 -16.40 -22.39 2.87
N PHE A 229 -17.67 -22.55 2.50
CA PHE A 229 -18.64 -23.41 3.18
C PHE A 229 -18.71 -24.82 2.60
N THR A 230 -18.07 -25.06 1.46
CA THR A 230 -18.18 -26.33 0.74
C THR A 230 -17.37 -27.44 1.43
N PRO A 231 -17.86 -28.70 1.49
CA PRO A 231 -17.15 -29.79 2.15
C PRO A 231 -15.75 -30.10 1.60
N ASN A 232 -15.41 -29.57 0.42
CA ASN A 232 -14.13 -29.76 -0.26
C ASN A 232 -13.31 -28.47 -0.42
N TYR A 233 -13.72 -27.33 0.16
CA TYR A 233 -13.08 -26.01 -0.05
C TYR A 233 -12.98 -25.62 -1.53
N SER A 234 -14.02 -25.94 -2.30
CA SER A 234 -14.08 -25.88 -3.76
C SER A 234 -13.96 -24.46 -4.33
N PHE A 235 -14.40 -23.41 -3.65
CA PHE A 235 -14.16 -22.01 -4.09
C PHE A 235 -12.72 -21.58 -3.82
N GLY A 236 -12.06 -22.18 -2.83
CA GLY A 236 -10.61 -22.08 -2.65
C GLY A 236 -9.81 -22.84 -3.70
N LYS A 237 -10.29 -24.02 -4.13
CA LYS A 237 -9.61 -24.86 -5.13
C LYS A 237 -9.74 -24.24 -6.52
N CYS A 238 -10.99 -24.06 -6.95
CA CYS A 238 -11.38 -23.88 -8.34
C CYS A 238 -11.45 -22.40 -8.78
N SER A 239 -11.31 -22.20 -10.08
CA SER A 239 -11.16 -20.88 -10.73
C SER A 239 -12.23 -20.55 -11.76
N THR A 240 -13.07 -21.52 -12.14
CA THR A 240 -14.10 -21.38 -13.18
C THR A 240 -15.50 -21.51 -12.57
N LEU A 241 -16.36 -20.50 -12.82
CA LEU A 241 -17.80 -20.57 -12.56
C LEU A 241 -18.55 -20.69 -13.89
N VAL A 242 -19.39 -21.70 -14.06
CA VAL A 242 -20.27 -21.84 -15.23
C VAL A 242 -21.72 -21.66 -14.79
N LEU A 243 -22.36 -20.60 -15.28
CA LEU A 243 -23.75 -20.27 -15.00
C LEU A 243 -24.63 -20.68 -16.19
N LYS A 244 -25.33 -21.81 -16.06
CA LYS A 244 -26.31 -22.28 -17.05
C LYS A 244 -27.62 -21.53 -16.84
N LEU A 245 -28.06 -20.77 -17.86
CA LEU A 245 -29.20 -19.87 -17.72
C LEU A 245 -30.54 -20.62 -17.84
N GLY A 246 -31.52 -20.19 -17.05
CA GLY A 246 -32.92 -20.61 -17.20
C GLY A 246 -33.60 -19.89 -18.38
N GLY A 247 -34.77 -20.37 -18.79
CA GLY A 247 -35.53 -19.91 -19.97
C GLY A 247 -36.18 -18.52 -19.87
N GLY A 248 -35.46 -17.52 -19.36
CA GLY A 248 -35.92 -16.13 -19.23
C GLY A 248 -34.83 -15.05 -19.33
N ALA A 249 -33.55 -15.40 -19.35
CA ALA A 249 -32.43 -14.45 -19.52
C ALA A 249 -31.56 -14.87 -20.72
N LEU A 250 -31.21 -13.93 -21.59
CA LEU A 250 -30.40 -14.19 -22.78
C LEU A 250 -28.91 -14.01 -22.49
N VAL A 251 -28.11 -15.01 -22.90
CA VAL A 251 -26.64 -14.98 -22.81
C VAL A 251 -26.07 -13.70 -23.44
N SER A 252 -26.62 -13.27 -24.57
CA SER A 252 -26.20 -12.06 -25.29
C SER A 252 -26.30 -10.77 -24.48
N ASP A 253 -27.25 -10.67 -23.55
CA ASP A 253 -27.59 -9.40 -22.92
C ASP A 253 -26.84 -9.23 -21.59
N ILE A 254 -26.61 -10.36 -20.91
CA ILE A 254 -25.67 -10.43 -19.80
C ILE A 254 -24.23 -10.23 -20.30
N LEU A 255 -23.79 -10.87 -21.39
CA LEU A 255 -22.40 -10.75 -21.89
C LEU A 255 -22.03 -9.32 -22.29
N LYS A 256 -22.92 -8.56 -22.96
CA LYS A 256 -22.71 -7.13 -23.28
C LYS A 256 -22.43 -6.25 -22.05
N SER A 257 -22.79 -6.74 -20.86
CA SER A 257 -22.67 -6.04 -19.58
C SER A 257 -21.45 -6.47 -18.74
N LEU A 258 -20.62 -7.38 -19.28
CA LEU A 258 -19.41 -7.92 -18.64
C LEU A 258 -18.13 -7.38 -19.32
N PRO A 259 -16.98 -7.33 -18.62
CA PRO A 259 -15.79 -6.60 -19.09
C PRO A 259 -15.02 -7.27 -20.24
N PHE A 260 -15.07 -8.61 -20.35
CA PHE A 260 -14.19 -9.40 -21.22
C PHE A 260 -15.00 -10.46 -22.01
N SER A 261 -16.02 -10.02 -22.75
CA SER A 261 -16.99 -10.88 -23.41
C SER A 261 -16.46 -11.56 -24.69
N GLY A 262 -16.49 -12.89 -24.75
CA GLY A 262 -16.25 -13.69 -25.96
C GLY A 262 -17.26 -14.83 -26.13
N ASP A 263 -17.08 -15.67 -27.15
CA ASP A 263 -17.85 -16.90 -27.37
C ASP A 263 -16.89 -18.09 -27.52
N LEU A 264 -17.22 -19.22 -26.87
CA LEU A 264 -16.45 -20.46 -26.83
C LEU A 264 -17.14 -21.61 -27.56
N GLY A 265 -18.44 -21.46 -27.89
CA GLY A 265 -19.27 -22.53 -28.44
C GLY A 265 -19.63 -23.61 -27.41
N GLU A 266 -19.65 -24.87 -27.83
CA GLU A 266 -20.05 -26.00 -26.99
C GLU A 266 -19.01 -26.33 -25.91
N LEU A 267 -19.46 -26.43 -24.65
CA LEU A 267 -18.64 -26.67 -23.47
C LEU A 267 -18.96 -28.04 -22.86
N THR A 268 -17.94 -28.89 -22.70
CA THR A 268 -18.08 -30.18 -22.03
C THR A 268 -17.80 -30.05 -20.53
N ILE A 269 -18.75 -30.47 -19.69
CA ILE A 269 -18.56 -30.59 -18.23
C ILE A 269 -18.44 -32.07 -17.84
N PHE A 270 -17.33 -32.43 -17.20
CA PHE A 270 -17.17 -33.73 -16.57
C PHE A 270 -17.54 -33.66 -15.09
N HIS A 271 -18.53 -34.44 -14.67
CA HIS A 271 -18.89 -34.63 -13.27
C HIS A 271 -18.12 -35.79 -12.64
N LYS A 272 -17.54 -35.54 -11.47
CA LYS A 272 -16.83 -36.56 -10.67
C LYS A 272 -17.83 -37.58 -10.11
N LYS A 273 -17.54 -38.87 -10.23
CA LYS A 273 -18.46 -39.94 -9.78
C LYS A 273 -18.53 -39.99 -8.25
N LYS A 274 -19.73 -39.84 -7.68
CA LYS A 274 -19.99 -40.16 -6.27
C LYS A 274 -19.70 -41.64 -6.03
N GLY A 275 -18.75 -41.94 -5.14
CA GLY A 275 -18.38 -43.30 -4.74
C GLY A 275 -16.97 -43.75 -5.18
N GLU A 276 -16.25 -42.96 -5.98
CA GLU A 276 -14.89 -43.31 -6.43
C GLU A 276 -13.84 -42.96 -5.37
N LEU A 277 -13.62 -43.89 -4.44
CA LEU A 277 -12.60 -43.81 -3.38
C LEU A 277 -11.19 -43.94 -3.96
N THR A 278 -10.49 -42.81 -4.10
CA THR A 278 -9.03 -42.65 -4.21
C THR A 278 -8.26 -43.73 -4.99
N MET A 279 -8.23 -43.59 -6.32
CA MET A 279 -7.13 -44.04 -7.18
C MET A 279 -6.73 -42.84 -8.06
N ASN A 280 -5.48 -42.38 -8.12
CA ASN A 280 -4.25 -43.03 -7.67
C ASN A 280 -3.80 -42.60 -6.26
N SER A 281 -3.40 -43.58 -5.44
CA SER A 281 -2.58 -43.37 -4.25
C SER A 281 -1.12 -43.12 -4.63
N VAL A 282 -0.82 -41.86 -5.01
CA VAL A 282 0.55 -41.31 -5.11
C VAL A 282 0.55 -39.92 -4.46
N ASP A 283 0.05 -39.87 -3.22
CA ASP A 283 0.37 -38.98 -2.08
C ASP A 283 0.55 -37.44 -2.27
N GLY A 284 0.26 -36.88 -3.44
CA GLY A 284 0.58 -35.49 -3.79
C GLY A 284 -0.39 -34.40 -3.28
N VAL A 285 -1.42 -34.73 -2.48
CA VAL A 285 -2.31 -33.74 -1.86
C VAL A 285 -2.65 -34.18 -0.44
N GLY A 286 -2.09 -33.49 0.56
CA GLY A 286 -2.19 -33.85 1.96
C GLY A 286 -3.61 -33.73 2.51
N ALA A 287 -4.18 -34.84 2.97
CA ALA A 287 -5.52 -34.92 3.57
C ALA A 287 -5.59 -34.34 5.01
N SER A 288 -4.72 -33.39 5.35
CA SER A 288 -4.55 -32.79 6.68
C SER A 288 -4.79 -31.28 6.74
N SER A 289 -4.89 -30.59 5.60
CA SER A 289 -5.19 -29.15 5.54
C SER A 289 -6.71 -28.90 5.55
N ASN A 290 -7.29 -28.72 6.74
CA ASN A 290 -8.71 -28.41 6.95
C ASN A 290 -9.09 -26.95 6.63
N VAL A 291 -8.43 -26.31 5.64
CA VAL A 291 -8.73 -24.91 5.23
C VAL A 291 -8.55 -24.69 3.72
N VAL A 292 -7.41 -25.07 3.14
CA VAL A 292 -7.06 -24.75 1.74
C VAL A 292 -6.20 -25.86 1.11
N PRO A 293 -6.37 -26.22 -0.19
CA PRO A 293 -5.41 -27.07 -0.87
C PRO A 293 -4.02 -26.44 -0.98
N LEU A 294 -3.00 -27.19 -0.57
CA LEU A 294 -1.67 -27.11 -1.16
C LEU A 294 -1.44 -28.41 -1.92
N VAL A 295 -0.62 -28.36 -2.97
CA VAL A 295 -0.05 -29.57 -3.58
C VAL A 295 1.22 -29.94 -2.82
N HIS A 296 1.30 -31.19 -2.40
CA HIS A 296 2.40 -31.77 -1.66
C HIS A 296 3.25 -32.66 -2.58
N CYS A 297 4.45 -33.03 -2.15
CA CYS A 297 5.23 -34.04 -2.85
C CYS A 297 4.74 -35.45 -2.42
N PRO A 298 4.57 -36.40 -3.35
CA PRO A 298 4.25 -37.80 -3.02
C PRO A 298 5.31 -38.47 -2.12
N SER A 299 4.92 -39.41 -1.26
CA SER A 299 5.82 -40.05 -0.28
C SER A 299 6.94 -40.91 -0.90
N ASP A 300 6.79 -41.36 -2.14
CA ASP A 300 7.82 -42.04 -2.93
C ASP A 300 8.78 -41.05 -3.63
N CYS A 301 8.48 -39.75 -3.54
CA CYS A 301 9.23 -38.67 -4.14
C CYS A 301 9.74 -37.68 -3.08
N SER A 302 10.65 -36.81 -3.48
CA SER A 302 11.12 -35.69 -2.69
C SER A 302 11.68 -34.64 -3.65
N VAL A 303 11.03 -33.48 -3.71
CA VAL A 303 11.51 -32.31 -4.46
C VAL A 303 11.86 -31.19 -3.48
N PRO A 304 12.88 -30.37 -3.74
CA PRO A 304 13.27 -29.29 -2.83
C PRO A 304 12.14 -28.29 -2.58
N TYR A 305 12.10 -27.70 -1.38
CA TYR A 305 11.03 -26.79 -0.94
C TYR A 305 10.79 -25.63 -1.92
N GLU A 306 11.84 -24.99 -2.46
CA GLU A 306 11.70 -23.91 -3.45
C GLU A 306 10.95 -24.37 -4.71
N VAL A 307 11.19 -25.61 -5.17
CA VAL A 307 10.51 -26.19 -6.34
C VAL A 307 9.04 -26.43 -6.03
N LEU A 308 8.72 -26.99 -4.85
CA LEU A 308 7.33 -27.21 -4.42
C LEU A 308 6.57 -25.90 -4.19
N PHE A 309 7.21 -24.89 -3.59
CA PHE A 309 6.61 -23.59 -3.34
C PHE A 309 6.32 -22.83 -4.65
N ARG A 310 7.28 -22.80 -5.58
CA ARG A 310 7.08 -22.20 -6.92
C ARG A 310 6.03 -22.96 -7.74
N LEU A 311 5.94 -24.29 -7.63
CA LEU A 311 4.88 -25.08 -8.26
C LEU A 311 3.49 -24.71 -7.71
N ASN A 312 3.35 -24.58 -6.39
CA ASN A 312 2.12 -24.07 -5.76
C ASN A 312 1.82 -22.62 -6.22
N SER A 313 2.82 -21.75 -6.31
CA SER A 313 2.66 -20.39 -6.86
C SER A 313 2.09 -20.39 -8.28
N LEU A 314 2.63 -21.21 -9.19
CA LEU A 314 2.11 -21.33 -10.56
C LEU A 314 0.67 -21.85 -10.63
N ILE A 315 0.26 -22.73 -9.70
CA ILE A 315 -1.13 -23.18 -9.59
C ILE A 315 -2.02 -22.05 -9.05
N HIS A 316 -1.60 -21.38 -7.97
CA HIS A 316 -2.36 -20.29 -7.33
C HIS A 316 -2.53 -19.08 -8.26
N MET A 317 -1.57 -18.82 -9.15
CA MET A 317 -1.62 -17.79 -10.19
C MET A 317 -2.28 -18.27 -11.50
N GLY A 318 -2.90 -19.46 -11.53
CA GLY A 318 -3.63 -19.97 -12.69
C GLY A 318 -2.78 -20.27 -13.93
N LYS A 319 -1.46 -20.44 -13.77
CA LYS A 319 -0.52 -20.76 -14.85
C LYS A 319 -0.48 -22.26 -15.17
N ILE A 320 -0.81 -23.11 -14.20
CA ILE A 320 -0.92 -24.57 -14.35
C ILE A 320 -2.20 -25.04 -13.63
N VAL A 321 -2.93 -25.98 -14.22
CA VAL A 321 -4.11 -26.61 -13.56
C VAL A 321 -3.66 -27.75 -12.66
N THR A 322 -4.15 -27.79 -11.41
CA THR A 322 -3.81 -28.78 -10.38
C THR A 322 -3.88 -30.24 -10.86
N LYS A 323 -4.86 -30.57 -11.72
CA LYS A 323 -5.05 -31.90 -12.32
C LYS A 323 -3.83 -32.43 -13.08
N HIS A 324 -3.08 -31.52 -13.71
CA HIS A 324 -1.92 -31.86 -14.56
C HIS A 324 -0.63 -32.00 -13.75
N VAL A 325 -0.69 -31.79 -12.43
CA VAL A 325 0.41 -32.02 -11.50
C VAL A 325 0.32 -33.43 -10.94
N ASN A 326 0.93 -34.37 -11.68
CA ASN A 326 0.87 -35.80 -11.44
C ASN A 326 2.23 -36.38 -10.99
N ALA A 327 2.26 -37.68 -10.69
CA ALA A 327 3.46 -38.38 -10.24
C ALA A 327 4.64 -38.29 -11.24
N ASP A 328 4.37 -38.26 -12.54
CA ASP A 328 5.41 -38.19 -13.57
C ASP A 328 6.01 -36.79 -13.68
N LEU A 329 5.21 -35.74 -13.43
CA LEU A 329 5.72 -34.38 -13.24
C LEU A 329 6.67 -34.29 -12.04
N PHE A 330 6.33 -34.95 -10.92
CA PHE A 330 7.21 -35.01 -9.75
C PHE A 330 8.50 -35.81 -10.00
N LYS A 331 8.47 -36.88 -10.79
CA LYS A 331 9.68 -37.60 -11.22
C LYS A 331 10.60 -36.69 -12.03
N VAL A 332 10.07 -35.97 -13.02
CA VAL A 332 10.85 -35.02 -13.83
C VAL A 332 11.41 -33.89 -12.98
N LEU A 333 10.62 -33.29 -12.09
CA LEU A 333 11.07 -32.21 -11.19
C LEU A 333 12.12 -32.65 -10.16
N LYS A 334 12.25 -33.95 -9.89
CA LYS A 334 13.31 -34.54 -9.05
C LYS A 334 14.64 -34.71 -9.81
N GLU A 335 14.60 -34.82 -11.14
CA GLU A 335 15.80 -34.96 -12.00
C GLU A 335 16.37 -33.62 -12.47
N ILE A 336 15.58 -32.54 -12.43
CA ILE A 336 16.00 -31.19 -12.87
C ILE A 336 16.64 -30.41 -11.70
N PRO A 337 17.87 -29.86 -11.84
CA PRO A 337 18.50 -29.03 -10.81
C PRO A 337 17.66 -27.80 -10.42
N VAL A 338 17.72 -27.38 -9.16
CA VAL A 338 16.86 -26.31 -8.61
C VAL A 338 16.92 -25.02 -9.44
N ASP A 339 18.11 -24.55 -9.84
CA ASP A 339 18.25 -23.35 -10.68
C ASP A 339 17.68 -23.49 -12.09
N VAL A 340 17.60 -24.70 -12.62
CA VAL A 340 16.99 -24.95 -13.94
C VAL A 340 15.47 -25.00 -13.79
N SER A 341 14.95 -25.74 -12.80
CA SER A 341 13.52 -25.72 -12.42
C SER A 341 13.03 -24.29 -12.14
N ARG A 342 13.85 -23.51 -11.43
CA ARG A 342 13.65 -22.08 -11.16
C ARG A 342 13.49 -21.26 -12.45
N ARG A 343 14.45 -21.34 -13.38
CA ARG A 343 14.39 -20.62 -14.67
C ARG A 343 13.20 -21.04 -15.53
N ILE A 344 12.84 -22.33 -15.51
CA ILE A 344 11.67 -22.86 -16.22
C ILE A 344 10.38 -22.29 -15.61
N PHE A 345 10.25 -22.28 -14.28
CA PHE A 345 9.09 -21.68 -13.61
C PHE A 345 9.02 -20.15 -13.79
N GLU A 346 10.16 -19.46 -13.84
CA GLU A 346 10.25 -18.02 -14.19
C GLU A 346 9.76 -17.75 -15.62
N LYS A 347 9.99 -18.67 -16.58
CA LYS A 347 9.34 -18.64 -17.90
C LYS A 347 7.84 -18.95 -17.82
N MET A 348 7.42 -19.99 -17.12
CA MET A 348 6.00 -20.38 -17.01
C MET A 348 5.15 -19.26 -16.39
N ASN A 349 5.69 -18.49 -15.44
CA ASN A 349 4.97 -17.37 -14.85
C ASN A 349 4.74 -16.20 -15.83
N LYS A 350 5.57 -16.08 -16.89
CA LYS A 350 5.38 -15.09 -17.96
C LYS A 350 4.32 -15.48 -19.00
N LEU A 351 3.80 -16.72 -18.99
CA LEU A 351 2.74 -17.15 -19.91
C LEU A 351 1.43 -16.38 -19.64
N GLU A 352 0.80 -15.87 -20.71
CA GLU A 352 -0.47 -15.14 -20.63
C GLU A 352 -1.66 -16.10 -20.39
N SER A 353 -1.63 -17.24 -21.07
CA SER A 353 -2.59 -18.33 -20.97
C SER A 353 -2.17 -19.41 -19.97
N THR A 354 -3.12 -20.25 -19.58
CA THR A 354 -2.89 -21.38 -18.66
C THR A 354 -2.28 -22.56 -19.42
N CYS A 355 -1.18 -23.11 -18.91
CA CYS A 355 -0.51 -24.28 -19.48
C CYS A 355 -1.25 -25.57 -19.10
N TYR A 356 -1.90 -26.20 -20.08
CA TYR A 356 -2.56 -27.50 -19.90
C TYR A 356 -1.62 -28.71 -20.05
N GLU A 357 -0.41 -28.51 -20.60
CA GLU A 357 0.60 -29.57 -20.83
C GLU A 357 1.94 -29.27 -20.11
N PRO A 358 1.93 -29.07 -18.76
CA PRO A 358 3.10 -28.61 -18.02
C PRO A 358 4.28 -29.57 -18.11
N LEU A 359 4.03 -30.88 -18.16
CA LEU A 359 5.05 -31.91 -18.29
C LEU A 359 5.85 -31.74 -19.59
N GLN A 360 5.16 -31.54 -20.71
CA GLN A 360 5.79 -31.35 -22.02
C GLN A 360 6.58 -30.04 -22.06
N PHE A 361 6.00 -28.95 -21.53
CA PHE A 361 6.66 -27.65 -21.47
C PHE A 361 7.98 -27.71 -20.68
N ILE A 362 7.94 -28.29 -19.47
CA ILE A 362 9.12 -28.40 -18.59
C ILE A 362 10.19 -29.29 -19.23
N GLN A 363 9.82 -30.40 -19.87
CA GLN A 363 10.76 -31.25 -20.60
C GLN A 363 11.39 -30.54 -21.81
N GLN A 364 10.61 -29.85 -22.64
CA GLN A 364 11.11 -29.11 -23.81
C GLN A 364 12.09 -28.01 -23.41
N GLU A 365 11.74 -27.21 -22.39
CA GLU A 365 12.62 -26.18 -21.84
C GLU A 365 13.89 -26.78 -21.21
N PHE A 366 13.78 -27.88 -20.46
CA PHE A 366 14.94 -28.58 -19.91
C PHE A 366 15.88 -29.08 -21.01
N TYR A 367 15.37 -29.69 -22.09
CA TYR A 367 16.19 -30.10 -23.23
C TYR A 367 16.80 -28.92 -23.99
N SER A 368 16.08 -27.80 -24.12
CA SER A 368 16.58 -26.57 -24.72
C SER A 368 17.75 -25.98 -23.92
N MET A 369 17.56 -25.80 -22.60
CA MET A 369 18.63 -25.34 -21.70
C MET A 369 19.80 -26.33 -21.66
N LYS A 370 19.55 -27.64 -21.70
CA LYS A 370 20.59 -28.69 -21.75
C LYS A 370 21.43 -28.65 -23.04
N ARG A 371 20.89 -28.18 -24.17
CA ARG A 371 21.66 -27.91 -25.39
C ARG A 371 22.54 -26.65 -25.27
N SER A 372 22.09 -25.65 -24.52
CA SER A 372 22.85 -24.41 -24.26
C SER A 372 23.91 -24.56 -23.14
N HIS A 373 23.92 -25.71 -22.46
CA HIS A 373 24.63 -25.93 -21.18
C HIS A 373 26.17 -25.95 -21.27
N ASN A 374 26.75 -25.90 -22.47
CA ASN A 374 28.21 -25.84 -22.66
C ASN A 374 28.81 -24.43 -22.50
N ALA A 375 27.98 -23.38 -22.38
CA ALA A 375 28.45 -21.98 -22.44
C ALA A 375 28.38 -21.18 -21.13
N LEU A 376 27.72 -21.69 -20.07
CA LEU A 376 27.27 -20.86 -18.94
C LEU A 376 27.59 -21.42 -17.54
N PHE A 377 28.77 -22.03 -17.36
CA PHE A 377 29.40 -22.15 -16.04
C PHE A 377 30.26 -20.92 -15.74
N SER A 378 29.62 -19.77 -15.53
CA SER A 378 30.20 -18.73 -14.68
C SER A 378 29.79 -19.02 -13.23
N SER A 379 30.77 -19.12 -12.34
CA SER A 379 30.55 -19.31 -10.91
C SER A 379 29.64 -18.24 -10.32
N GLU A 380 28.77 -18.61 -9.38
CA GLU A 380 28.23 -17.63 -8.43
C GLU A 380 29.42 -16.98 -7.73
N GLY A 381 29.61 -15.68 -7.92
CA GLY A 381 30.53 -14.91 -7.08
C GLY A 381 29.93 -14.79 -5.69
N GLU A 382 30.77 -14.90 -4.64
CA GLU A 382 30.36 -14.66 -3.26
C GLU A 382 30.11 -13.15 -3.01
N GLY A 383 29.06 -12.62 -3.64
CA GLY A 383 28.49 -11.31 -3.33
C GLY A 383 27.88 -11.30 -1.93
N GLU A 384 27.91 -10.14 -1.28
CA GLU A 384 27.63 -10.00 0.15
C GLU A 384 26.28 -10.63 0.60
N LYS A 385 26.32 -11.39 1.69
CA LYS A 385 25.16 -12.06 2.32
C LYS A 385 24.20 -11.08 3.04
N LYS A 386 23.76 -10.02 2.35
CA LYS A 386 22.88 -8.95 2.91
C LYS A 386 21.38 -9.19 2.68
N LEU A 387 21.00 -9.90 1.61
CA LEU A 387 19.61 -10.16 1.21
C LEU A 387 19.21 -11.64 1.45
N MET A 388 17.92 -11.88 1.67
CA MET A 388 17.31 -13.22 1.71
C MET A 388 16.19 -13.33 0.68
N LYS A 389 16.09 -14.51 0.08
CA LYS A 389 14.92 -14.98 -0.67
C LYS A 389 13.76 -15.22 0.30
N CYS A 390 12.94 -14.19 0.52
CA CYS A 390 11.76 -14.25 1.39
C CYS A 390 10.57 -14.81 0.61
N TYR A 391 10.04 -15.94 1.07
CA TYR A 391 8.77 -16.49 0.58
C TYR A 391 7.60 -15.74 1.21
N ARG A 392 6.64 -15.29 0.40
CA ARG A 392 5.45 -14.58 0.87
C ARG A 392 4.19 -15.38 0.61
N VAL A 393 3.28 -15.35 1.58
CA VAL A 393 1.97 -16.01 1.50
C VAL A 393 0.88 -15.02 1.86
N HIS A 394 -0.10 -14.85 0.98
CA HIS A 394 -1.35 -14.17 1.33
C HIS A 394 -2.41 -15.22 1.65
N ILE A 395 -3.15 -15.02 2.74
CA ILE A 395 -4.28 -15.85 3.15
C ILE A 395 -5.54 -15.01 3.07
N THR A 396 -6.49 -15.47 2.25
CA THR A 396 -7.84 -14.94 2.14
C THR A 396 -8.84 -15.86 2.85
N PRO A 397 -10.10 -15.43 3.06
CA PRO A 397 -11.16 -16.29 3.57
C PRO A 397 -11.43 -17.56 2.74
N SER A 398 -10.93 -17.63 1.50
CA SER A 398 -11.16 -18.76 0.59
C SER A 398 -9.86 -19.48 0.18
N LYS A 399 -8.71 -18.80 0.08
CA LYS A 399 -7.50 -19.36 -0.58
C LYS A 399 -6.18 -18.86 0.03
N ILE A 400 -5.13 -19.66 -0.18
CA ILE A 400 -3.72 -19.33 0.05
C ILE A 400 -3.10 -18.98 -1.31
N PHE A 401 -2.40 -17.85 -1.40
CA PHE A 401 -1.59 -17.48 -2.54
C PHE A 401 -0.11 -17.49 -2.15
N CYS A 402 0.74 -18.05 -3.02
CA CYS A 402 2.19 -18.19 -2.79
C CYS A 402 2.94 -17.25 -3.73
N PHE A 403 3.81 -16.41 -3.19
CA PHE A 403 4.52 -15.34 -3.90
C PHE A 403 6.03 -15.35 -3.60
N GLY A 404 6.80 -14.80 -4.54
CA GLY A 404 8.26 -14.75 -4.45
C GLY A 404 8.95 -16.03 -4.93
N PRO A 405 10.20 -16.29 -4.48
CA PRO A 405 10.92 -15.53 -3.47
C PRO A 405 11.21 -14.10 -3.92
N GLU A 406 11.09 -13.14 -2.99
CA GLU A 406 11.54 -11.76 -3.16
C GLU A 406 12.82 -11.53 -2.35
N ASP A 407 13.75 -10.72 -2.85
CA ASP A 407 14.96 -10.36 -2.11
C ASP A 407 14.64 -9.28 -1.05
N GLU A 408 14.59 -9.68 0.22
CA GLU A 408 14.32 -8.81 1.36
C GLU A 408 15.55 -8.67 2.28
N VAL A 409 15.67 -7.57 3.02
CA VAL A 409 16.75 -7.39 3.99
C VAL A 409 16.57 -8.35 5.16
N THR A 410 17.55 -9.23 5.33
CA THR A 410 17.59 -10.30 6.34
C THR A 410 17.40 -9.78 7.79
N ASN A 411 16.46 -10.37 8.55
CA ASN A 411 16.23 -10.03 9.96
C ASN A 411 17.03 -10.93 10.94
N TYR A 412 17.00 -10.59 12.24
CA TYR A 412 17.77 -11.31 13.28
C TYR A 412 17.50 -12.82 13.33
N VAL A 413 16.24 -13.24 13.28
CA VAL A 413 15.83 -14.65 13.43
C VAL A 413 16.31 -15.47 12.23
N VAL A 414 16.08 -14.96 11.01
CA VAL A 414 16.47 -15.65 9.77
C VAL A 414 17.99 -15.74 9.62
N LYS A 415 18.75 -14.74 10.10
CA LYS A 415 20.23 -14.79 10.10
C LYS A 415 20.77 -15.86 11.04
N HIS A 416 20.25 -15.91 12.28
CA HIS A 416 20.69 -16.89 13.27
C HIS A 416 20.37 -18.33 12.83
N HIS A 417 19.20 -18.51 12.21
CA HIS A 417 18.79 -19.77 11.57
C HIS A 417 19.03 -19.76 10.05
N SER A 418 20.17 -19.23 9.58
CA SER A 418 20.45 -19.07 8.14
C SER A 418 20.52 -20.38 7.35
N ALA A 419 20.88 -21.49 8.00
CA ALA A 419 20.76 -22.85 7.42
C ALA A 419 19.31 -23.28 7.14
N TYR A 420 18.34 -22.61 7.77
CA TYR A 420 16.90 -22.79 7.62
C TYR A 420 16.24 -21.54 7.01
N ALA A 421 16.99 -20.68 6.31
CA ALA A 421 16.46 -19.42 5.77
C ALA A 421 15.33 -19.64 4.76
N SER A 422 15.32 -20.80 4.09
CA SER A 422 14.22 -21.29 3.24
C SER A 422 12.90 -21.52 3.98
N ASP A 423 12.97 -21.79 5.28
CA ASP A 423 11.85 -22.33 6.07
C ASP A 423 11.04 -21.20 6.72
N PHE A 424 11.46 -19.95 6.54
CA PHE A 424 10.74 -18.75 6.95
C PHE A 424 9.85 -18.23 5.83
N VAL A 425 8.55 -18.12 6.12
CA VAL A 425 7.53 -17.57 5.24
C VAL A 425 6.86 -16.37 5.90
N ARG A 426 6.65 -15.29 5.14
CA ARG A 426 5.92 -14.10 5.60
C ARG A 426 4.45 -14.22 5.22
N VAL A 427 3.58 -14.30 6.23
CA VAL A 427 2.13 -14.46 6.04
C VAL A 427 1.41 -13.13 6.21
N THR A 428 0.55 -12.77 5.24
CA THR A 428 -0.33 -11.59 5.29
C THR A 428 -1.79 -12.04 5.18
N PHE A 429 -2.65 -11.59 6.09
CA PHE A 429 -4.10 -11.85 6.03
C PHE A 429 -4.83 -10.69 5.33
N VAL A 430 -5.55 -11.00 4.25
CA VAL A 430 -6.20 -10.01 3.36
C VAL A 430 -7.56 -10.55 2.89
N ASP A 431 -8.44 -9.69 2.37
CA ASP A 431 -9.63 -10.15 1.63
C ASP A 431 -9.25 -10.57 0.19
N GLU A 432 -10.20 -11.10 -0.61
CA GLU A 432 -9.89 -11.67 -1.94
C GLU A 432 -9.23 -10.65 -2.91
N ASP A 433 -9.55 -9.36 -2.79
CA ASP A 433 -8.94 -8.25 -3.55
C ASP A 433 -7.63 -7.72 -2.95
N TRP A 434 -7.00 -8.51 -2.07
CA TRP A 434 -5.83 -8.17 -1.26
C TRP A 434 -5.99 -6.95 -0.32
N SER A 435 -7.22 -6.44 -0.13
CA SER A 435 -7.47 -5.34 0.81
C SER A 435 -7.38 -5.79 2.28
N LYS A 436 -7.25 -4.84 3.21
CA LYS A 436 -7.20 -5.13 4.66
C LYS A 436 -8.48 -5.85 5.08
N LEU A 437 -8.34 -7.10 5.54
CA LEU A 437 -9.45 -7.93 6.00
C LEU A 437 -10.28 -7.17 7.05
N SER A 438 -11.61 -7.15 6.89
CA SER A 438 -12.49 -6.46 7.84
C SER A 438 -12.41 -7.11 9.23
N ALA A 439 -12.41 -6.31 10.29
CA ALA A 439 -12.23 -6.81 11.66
C ALA A 439 -13.34 -7.78 12.13
N ASN A 440 -14.49 -7.79 11.45
CA ASN A 440 -15.60 -8.72 11.69
C ASN A 440 -15.40 -10.12 11.08
N ALA A 441 -14.34 -10.34 10.31
CA ALA A 441 -14.12 -11.59 9.55
C ALA A 441 -13.13 -12.57 10.21
N ILE A 442 -12.63 -12.28 11.42
CA ILE A 442 -11.63 -13.10 12.12
C ILE A 442 -12.30 -13.86 13.27
N SER A 443 -12.26 -15.19 13.22
CA SER A 443 -12.49 -16.05 14.39
C SER A 443 -11.30 -17.00 14.55
N ALA A 444 -10.64 -16.95 15.70
CA ALA A 444 -9.39 -17.65 15.93
C ALA A 444 -9.61 -19.11 16.40
N ARG A 445 -8.77 -20.02 15.90
CA ARG A 445 -8.50 -21.36 16.45
C ARG A 445 -6.98 -21.59 16.42
N ILE A 446 -6.49 -22.52 17.25
CA ILE A 446 -5.13 -22.48 17.80
C ILE A 446 -4.41 -23.82 17.61
N GLU A 447 -3.13 -23.79 17.21
CA GLU A 447 -2.14 -24.82 17.55
C GLU A 447 -0.73 -24.24 17.77
N GLN A 448 0.11 -25.02 18.48
CA GLN A 448 1.58 -24.94 18.65
C GLN A 448 2.21 -23.87 19.58
N GLU A 449 3.31 -24.28 20.24
CA GLU A 449 4.03 -23.51 21.28
C GLU A 449 5.53 -23.27 21.01
N GLY A 450 6.14 -23.96 20.02
CA GLY A 450 7.58 -24.26 20.01
C GLY A 450 8.53 -23.06 20.10
N ILE A 451 8.34 -22.06 19.23
CA ILE A 451 9.31 -20.95 19.02
C ILE A 451 9.43 -20.03 20.26
N ARG A 452 8.39 -19.97 21.11
CA ARG A 452 8.30 -18.99 22.22
C ARG A 452 9.44 -19.12 23.25
N ARG A 453 10.01 -20.30 23.45
CA ARG A 453 11.07 -20.50 24.46
C ARG A 453 12.41 -19.85 24.07
N TRP A 454 12.72 -19.78 22.77
CA TRP A 454 13.95 -19.16 22.26
C TRP A 454 13.88 -17.62 22.28
N MET A 455 12.68 -17.06 22.16
CA MET A 455 12.45 -15.61 22.09
C MET A 455 12.83 -14.84 23.37
N GLY A 456 12.86 -15.48 24.54
CA GLY A 456 13.20 -14.85 25.83
C GLY A 456 12.19 -15.10 26.96
N HIS A 457 12.45 -14.54 28.14
CA HIS A 457 11.70 -14.84 29.37
C HIS A 457 10.50 -13.90 29.59
N PHE A 458 9.44 -14.10 28.81
CA PHE A 458 8.21 -13.29 28.93
C PHE A 458 7.33 -13.62 30.16
N GLN A 459 7.63 -14.67 30.93
CA GLN A 459 6.80 -15.13 32.08
C GLN A 459 6.67 -14.07 33.19
N ASN A 460 7.64 -13.15 33.28
CA ASN A 460 7.64 -12.04 34.23
C ASN A 460 6.74 -10.87 33.76
N ILE A 461 6.32 -10.82 32.48
CA ILE A 461 5.48 -9.75 31.93
C ILE A 461 4.00 -10.07 32.17
N ARG A 462 3.48 -9.55 33.30
CA ARG A 462 2.09 -9.73 33.74
C ARG A 462 1.05 -8.87 33.01
N SER A 463 1.37 -8.32 31.84
CA SER A 463 0.46 -7.46 31.09
C SER A 463 0.41 -7.90 29.63
N ILE A 464 -0.79 -8.23 29.15
CA ILE A 464 -1.03 -8.89 27.86
C ILE A 464 -0.48 -8.07 26.69
N SER A 465 -0.83 -6.78 26.66
CA SER A 465 -0.38 -5.80 25.66
C SER A 465 1.13 -5.59 25.68
N LYS A 466 1.73 -5.39 26.86
CA LYS A 466 3.20 -5.32 26.99
C LYS A 466 3.88 -6.61 26.51
N CYS A 467 3.33 -7.79 26.84
CA CYS A 467 3.88 -9.07 26.41
C CYS A 467 3.86 -9.21 24.89
N ALA A 468 2.72 -8.95 24.25
CA ALA A 468 2.56 -8.94 22.80
C ALA A 468 3.54 -7.95 22.13
N ALA A 469 3.64 -6.73 22.66
CA ALA A 469 4.54 -5.70 22.15
C ALA A 469 6.04 -6.07 22.27
N ARG A 470 6.45 -6.82 23.32
CA ARG A 470 7.84 -7.32 23.44
C ARG A 470 8.12 -8.48 22.48
N MET A 471 7.18 -9.41 22.31
CA MET A 471 7.32 -10.48 21.31
C MET A 471 7.43 -9.90 19.88
N GLY A 472 6.65 -8.85 19.57
CA GLY A 472 6.73 -8.13 18.30
C GLY A 472 8.08 -7.47 18.02
N GLN A 473 8.83 -7.05 19.05
CA GLN A 473 10.10 -6.33 18.88
C GLN A 473 11.22 -7.20 18.28
N LEU A 474 11.16 -8.51 18.43
CA LEU A 474 12.10 -9.47 17.82
C LEU A 474 11.98 -9.58 16.29
N PHE A 475 10.84 -9.17 15.72
CA PHE A 475 10.60 -9.16 14.27
C PHE A 475 11.02 -7.85 13.60
N SER A 476 11.75 -6.96 14.31
CA SER A 476 12.33 -5.75 13.73
C SER A 476 13.36 -6.10 12.65
N SER A 477 13.24 -5.53 11.44
CA SER A 477 14.29 -5.64 10.42
C SER A 477 15.59 -4.98 10.91
N SER A 478 16.73 -5.68 10.79
CA SER A 478 17.99 -5.25 11.39
C SER A 478 19.26 -5.79 10.72
N ARG A 479 20.35 -5.02 10.79
CA ARG A 479 21.71 -5.46 10.44
C ARG A 479 22.37 -6.02 11.71
N GLN A 480 22.49 -7.35 11.82
CA GLN A 480 23.40 -7.98 12.80
C GLN A 480 24.83 -7.46 12.59
N THR A 481 25.61 -7.38 13.68
CA THR A 481 27.01 -6.94 13.64
C THR A 481 27.91 -7.96 14.33
N PHE A 482 28.00 -7.90 15.66
CA PHE A 482 28.86 -8.73 16.49
C PHE A 482 28.08 -9.36 17.65
N GLU A 483 28.51 -10.52 18.11
CA GLU A 483 28.13 -11.02 19.43
C GLU A 483 28.99 -10.32 20.49
N VAL A 484 28.38 -9.48 21.32
CA VAL A 484 29.11 -8.69 22.33
C VAL A 484 29.03 -9.42 23.66
N ALA A 485 30.18 -9.87 24.15
CA ALA A 485 30.27 -10.59 25.41
C ALA A 485 29.97 -9.67 26.61
N THR A 486 29.41 -10.23 27.68
CA THR A 486 28.92 -9.46 28.84
C THR A 486 30.01 -8.71 29.63
N TRP A 487 31.29 -8.97 29.38
CA TRP A 487 32.41 -8.21 29.95
C TRP A 487 32.86 -7.02 29.07
N HIS A 488 32.30 -6.86 27.87
CA HIS A 488 32.40 -5.67 27.02
C HIS A 488 31.15 -4.76 27.12
N VAL A 489 30.20 -5.11 28.00
CA VAL A 489 28.95 -4.38 28.21
C VAL A 489 28.84 -3.99 29.68
N GLU A 490 28.71 -2.70 29.97
CA GLU A 490 28.36 -2.20 31.30
C GLU A 490 26.89 -1.76 31.35
N VAL A 491 26.30 -1.74 32.56
CA VAL A 491 24.98 -1.14 32.81
C VAL A 491 25.15 0.06 33.71
N ILE A 492 24.98 1.26 33.14
CA ILE A 492 25.08 2.54 33.83
C ILE A 492 23.69 2.99 34.31
N PRO A 493 23.57 3.67 35.48
CA PRO A 493 22.29 4.12 35.99
C PRO A 493 21.62 5.14 35.06
N ASP A 494 20.31 5.22 35.10
CA ASP A 494 19.56 6.27 34.41
C ASP A 494 19.76 7.65 35.04
N ILE A 495 19.67 8.70 34.22
CA ILE A 495 19.73 10.10 34.66
C ILE A 495 18.32 10.49 35.10
N GLU A 496 18.08 10.46 36.40
CA GLU A 496 16.76 10.67 37.00
C GLU A 496 16.71 11.99 37.78
N ILE A 497 15.69 12.80 37.52
CA ILE A 497 15.42 14.06 38.25
C ILE A 497 13.97 14.02 38.74
N THR A 498 13.71 14.59 39.93
CA THR A 498 12.37 14.68 40.50
C THR A 498 11.97 16.14 40.67
N THR A 499 10.91 16.54 39.98
CA THR A 499 10.38 17.91 39.94
C THR A 499 8.91 17.86 40.33
N ASP A 500 8.49 18.68 41.30
CA ASP A 500 7.10 18.74 41.81
C ASP A 500 6.46 17.39 42.20
N GLY A 501 7.29 16.42 42.59
CA GLY A 501 6.88 15.06 42.94
C GLY A 501 6.79 14.09 41.75
N SER A 502 6.90 14.58 40.52
CA SER A 502 7.02 13.76 39.30
C SER A 502 8.48 13.38 39.07
N LYS A 503 8.73 12.09 38.81
CA LYS A 503 10.06 11.56 38.51
C LYS A 503 10.24 11.41 37.00
N TYR A 504 11.19 12.15 36.43
CA TYR A 504 11.52 12.11 35.01
C TYR A 504 12.88 11.44 34.76
N ILE A 505 12.99 10.74 33.63
CA ILE A 505 14.23 10.11 33.16
C ILE A 505 14.73 10.89 31.95
N PHE A 506 15.87 11.58 32.10
CA PHE A 506 16.50 12.38 31.05
C PHE A 506 17.32 11.51 30.07
N SER A 507 17.52 10.23 30.37
CA SER A 507 18.24 9.26 29.53
C SER A 507 17.37 8.13 28.96
N ASP A 508 16.04 8.28 28.92
CA ASP A 508 15.17 7.15 28.58
C ASP A 508 15.39 6.70 27.13
N GLY A 509 15.95 5.50 26.96
CA GLY A 509 16.24 4.90 25.68
C GLY A 509 17.67 5.08 25.17
N ILE A 510 18.57 5.83 25.84
CA ILE A 510 19.92 6.12 25.30
C ILE A 510 21.08 5.57 26.14
N GLY A 511 21.95 4.79 25.47
CA GLY A 511 23.22 4.29 25.96
C GLY A 511 24.43 4.90 25.23
N LYS A 512 25.60 4.28 25.39
CA LYS A 512 26.87 4.68 24.77
C LYS A 512 27.54 3.53 24.01
N ILE A 513 28.40 3.88 23.07
CA ILE A 513 29.32 2.98 22.35
C ILE A 513 30.71 3.62 22.25
N SER A 514 31.78 2.84 22.48
CA SER A 514 33.15 3.36 22.31
C SER A 514 33.43 3.70 20.86
N LEU A 515 34.20 4.76 20.60
CA LEU A 515 34.61 5.11 19.23
C LEU A 515 35.36 3.96 18.52
N ARG A 516 36.11 3.11 19.24
CA ARG A 516 36.76 1.93 18.62
C ARG A 516 35.72 0.94 18.08
N PHE A 517 34.64 0.70 18.83
CA PHE A 517 33.63 -0.28 18.47
C PHE A 517 32.62 0.28 17.46
N ALA A 518 32.31 1.58 17.54
CA ALA A 518 31.54 2.30 16.52
C ALA A 518 32.15 2.15 15.12
N ARG A 519 33.50 2.27 15.00
CA ARG A 519 34.22 2.04 13.73
C ARG A 519 34.09 0.61 13.21
N GLN A 520 34.17 -0.38 14.10
CA GLN A 520 33.98 -1.79 13.74
C GLN A 520 32.53 -2.06 13.30
N VAL A 521 31.55 -1.47 13.99
CA VAL A 521 30.12 -1.54 13.64
C VAL A 521 29.85 -0.91 12.27
N ALA A 522 30.39 0.28 12.00
CA ALA A 522 30.27 0.96 10.71
C ALA A 522 30.82 0.09 9.56
N HIS A 523 32.03 -0.47 9.72
CA HIS A 523 32.62 -1.40 8.75
C HIS A 523 31.69 -2.59 8.47
N GLN A 524 31.22 -3.26 9.53
CA GLN A 524 30.43 -4.48 9.45
C GLN A 524 29.06 -4.26 8.80
N ILE A 525 28.50 -3.04 8.85
CA ILE A 525 27.24 -2.70 8.17
C ILE A 525 27.43 -2.05 6.79
N GLY A 526 28.66 -1.82 6.34
CA GLY A 526 28.97 -1.22 5.03
C GLY A 526 28.87 0.30 4.99
N LEU A 527 29.33 0.98 6.04
CA LEU A 527 29.62 2.43 6.08
C LEU A 527 31.15 2.62 6.24
N ASP A 528 31.67 3.84 6.04
CA ASP A 528 33.11 4.08 6.17
C ASP A 528 33.58 3.84 7.63
N PRO A 529 34.52 2.89 7.87
CA PRO A 529 35.07 2.64 9.20
C PRO A 529 35.86 3.81 9.77
N ALA A 530 36.30 4.75 8.94
CA ALA A 530 36.99 5.95 9.37
C ALA A 530 36.04 6.85 10.18
N ASN A 531 34.75 6.88 9.81
CA ASN A 531 33.79 7.96 10.05
C ASN A 531 32.44 7.40 10.55
N PRO A 532 32.41 6.68 11.68
CA PRO A 532 31.20 6.01 12.11
C PRO A 532 30.11 7.04 12.47
N PRO A 533 28.83 6.77 12.14
CA PRO A 533 27.71 7.60 12.58
C PRO A 533 27.75 7.90 14.08
N SER A 534 27.50 9.16 14.46
CA SER A 534 27.50 9.63 15.84
C SER A 534 26.48 8.91 16.75
N ALA A 535 25.45 8.28 16.19
CA ALA A 535 24.53 7.42 16.94
C ALA A 535 23.99 6.24 16.10
N PHE A 536 23.71 5.12 16.78
CA PHE A 536 23.08 3.93 16.20
C PHE A 536 21.82 3.55 16.98
N GLN A 537 20.71 3.26 16.29
CA GLN A 537 19.54 2.65 16.91
C GLN A 537 19.70 1.13 16.93
N ILE A 538 19.42 0.48 18.06
CA ILE A 538 19.81 -0.91 18.30
C ILE A 538 18.72 -1.83 18.86
N ARG A 539 18.95 -3.14 18.68
CA ARG A 539 18.44 -4.22 19.53
C ARG A 539 19.63 -5.06 20.01
N TYR A 540 19.71 -5.35 21.29
CA TYR A 540 20.77 -6.20 21.86
C TYR A 540 20.15 -7.05 22.98
N GLY A 541 19.95 -8.34 22.75
CA GLY A 541 19.15 -9.19 23.63
C GLY A 541 17.76 -8.58 23.86
N GLY A 542 17.43 -8.31 25.13
CA GLY A 542 16.20 -7.64 25.54
C GLY A 542 16.25 -6.11 25.56
N TYR A 543 17.37 -5.48 25.20
CA TYR A 543 17.53 -4.03 25.15
C TYR A 543 17.02 -3.42 23.83
N LYS A 544 16.27 -2.33 23.91
CA LYS A 544 15.89 -1.44 22.80
C LYS A 544 16.26 0.00 23.15
N GLY A 545 16.91 0.68 22.21
CA GLY A 545 17.24 2.10 22.35
C GLY A 545 18.20 2.60 21.27
N VAL A 546 18.81 3.75 21.53
CA VAL A 546 19.93 4.32 20.78
C VAL A 546 21.22 4.17 21.60
N ILE A 547 22.36 4.05 20.92
CA ILE A 547 23.70 4.20 21.51
C ILE A 547 24.43 5.34 20.79
N ALA A 548 24.86 6.34 21.54
CA ALA A 548 25.66 7.47 21.01
C ALA A 548 27.16 7.17 21.15
N VAL A 549 27.96 7.66 20.21
CA VAL A 549 29.42 7.49 20.24
C VAL A 549 30.01 8.31 21.39
N ASP A 550 30.76 7.64 22.25
CA ASP A 550 31.59 8.26 23.29
C ASP A 550 33.07 8.03 22.94
N PRO A 551 33.80 9.05 22.47
CA PRO A 551 35.24 8.97 22.19
C PRO A 551 36.11 8.65 23.40
N MET A 552 35.61 8.89 24.62
CA MET A 552 36.32 8.69 25.88
C MET A 552 36.00 7.34 26.54
N SER A 553 34.96 6.62 26.09
CA SER A 553 34.63 5.30 26.64
C SER A 553 35.66 4.24 26.24
N SER A 554 36.15 3.51 27.25
CA SER A 554 36.97 2.30 27.08
C SER A 554 36.15 1.00 27.05
N ILE A 555 34.86 1.05 27.42
CA ILE A 555 33.92 -0.06 27.35
C ILE A 555 33.13 0.03 26.04
N ASP A 556 32.99 -1.10 25.34
CA ASP A 556 32.44 -1.11 23.99
C ASP A 556 30.95 -0.77 23.93
N LEU A 557 30.15 -1.18 24.92
CA LEU A 557 28.76 -0.74 25.09
C LEU A 557 28.44 -0.36 26.55
N SER A 558 27.75 0.76 26.75
CA SER A 558 27.17 1.15 28.04
C SER A 558 25.64 1.25 27.89
N LEU A 559 24.88 0.39 28.57
CA LEU A 559 23.42 0.32 28.47
C LEU A 559 22.74 0.80 29.75
N ARG A 560 21.43 1.07 29.71
CA ARG A 560 20.67 1.59 30.87
C ARG A 560 19.47 0.72 31.26
N PRO A 561 19.03 0.74 32.53
CA PRO A 561 17.81 0.08 32.98
C PRO A 561 16.58 0.39 32.13
N SER A 562 16.35 1.66 31.75
CA SER A 562 15.20 2.03 30.90
C SER A 562 15.21 1.33 29.53
N MET A 563 16.40 1.10 28.96
CA MET A 563 16.57 0.43 27.67
C MET A 563 16.22 -1.07 27.75
N MET A 564 16.30 -1.69 28.94
CA MET A 564 15.98 -3.11 29.14
C MET A 564 14.46 -3.33 29.08
N LYS A 565 14.00 -4.11 28.10
CA LYS A 565 12.57 -4.25 27.81
C LYS A 565 12.00 -5.64 28.18
N PHE A 566 12.85 -6.67 28.29
CA PHE A 566 12.58 -8.04 28.79
C PHE A 566 13.91 -8.78 29.01
N GLU A 567 13.91 -9.96 29.66
CA GLU A 567 15.12 -10.77 29.85
C GLU A 567 15.38 -11.73 28.67
N SER A 568 16.62 -11.78 28.18
CA SER A 568 17.04 -12.63 27.05
C SER A 568 18.52 -13.01 27.19
N GLU A 569 18.88 -14.23 26.79
CA GLU A 569 20.26 -14.71 26.76
C GLU A 569 21.04 -14.26 25.51
N SER A 570 20.36 -13.68 24.51
CA SER A 570 20.97 -13.28 23.24
C SER A 570 21.92 -12.09 23.38
N ARG A 571 23.11 -12.23 22.79
CA ARG A 571 24.23 -11.26 22.84
C ARG A 571 24.53 -10.61 21.50
N MET A 572 23.68 -10.80 20.49
CA MET A 572 23.92 -10.23 19.16
C MET A 572 23.51 -8.75 19.12
N LEU A 573 24.46 -7.87 18.81
CA LEU A 573 24.17 -6.47 18.52
C LEU A 573 23.57 -6.34 17.12
N ASN A 574 22.37 -5.79 17.05
CA ASN A 574 21.62 -5.54 15.83
C ASN A 574 21.39 -4.04 15.67
N ILE A 575 21.80 -3.47 14.53
CA ILE A 575 21.54 -2.08 14.17
C ILE A 575 20.23 -2.00 13.36
N THR A 576 19.29 -1.15 13.78
CA THR A 576 18.03 -0.89 13.05
C THR A 576 18.11 0.39 12.21
N SER A 577 18.84 1.40 12.67
CA SER A 577 19.08 2.68 11.97
C SER A 577 20.35 3.36 12.52
N TRP A 578 20.77 4.48 11.92
CA TRP A 578 21.91 5.30 12.36
C TRP A 578 21.67 6.79 12.05
N SER A 579 22.41 7.67 12.73
CA SER A 579 22.38 9.12 12.51
C SER A 579 22.85 9.50 11.09
N LYS A 580 22.12 10.40 10.44
CA LYS A 580 22.43 10.96 9.11
C LYS A 580 21.53 12.17 8.83
N SER A 581 22.03 13.13 8.05
CA SER A 581 21.24 14.24 7.53
C SER A 581 20.08 13.70 6.68
N GLN A 582 18.91 14.36 6.78
CA GLN A 582 17.67 13.96 6.10
C GLN A 582 16.89 15.19 5.65
N PRO A 583 16.31 15.19 4.43
CA PRO A 583 15.47 16.30 3.99
C PRO A 583 14.22 16.41 4.88
N CYS A 584 14.05 17.59 5.47
CA CYS A 584 12.94 17.90 6.36
C CYS A 584 11.76 18.47 5.56
N TYR A 585 10.52 18.10 5.92
CA TYR A 585 9.31 18.57 5.26
C TYR A 585 8.28 19.05 6.30
N VAL A 586 7.68 20.22 6.07
CA VAL A 586 6.62 20.74 6.95
C VAL A 586 5.30 20.04 6.60
N ASN A 587 4.78 19.21 7.51
CA ASN A 587 3.53 18.47 7.29
C ASN A 587 2.29 19.28 7.71
N ARG A 588 1.09 18.71 7.45
CA ARG A 588 -0.20 19.39 7.67
C ARG A 588 -0.43 19.70 9.15
N GLU A 589 0.03 18.82 10.01
CA GLU A 589 -0.01 18.89 11.47
C GLU A 589 0.83 20.08 11.98
N ILE A 590 2.10 20.16 11.60
CA ILE A 590 3.01 21.25 11.97
C ILE A 590 2.53 22.59 11.40
N ILE A 591 2.10 22.65 10.14
CA ILE A 591 1.52 23.86 9.54
C ILE A 591 0.29 24.34 10.36
N SER A 592 -0.59 23.41 10.76
CA SER A 592 -1.76 23.73 11.59
C SER A 592 -1.39 24.25 12.99
N LEU A 593 -0.36 23.68 13.62
CA LEU A 593 0.12 24.12 14.93
C LEU A 593 0.88 25.45 14.86
N LEU A 594 1.78 25.67 13.91
CA LEU A 594 2.48 26.95 13.74
C LEU A 594 1.52 28.10 13.41
N SER A 595 0.55 27.86 12.51
CA SER A 595 -0.56 28.79 12.22
C SER A 595 -1.51 28.98 13.43
N THR A 596 -1.51 28.06 14.40
CA THR A 596 -2.18 28.25 15.71
C THR A 596 -1.34 29.12 16.64
N LEU A 597 -0.02 28.89 16.71
CA LEU A 597 0.89 29.63 17.59
C LEU A 597 1.10 31.09 17.17
N GLY A 598 0.91 31.42 15.89
CA GLY A 598 0.82 32.80 15.40
C GLY A 598 1.56 33.10 14.11
N ILE A 599 2.23 32.11 13.50
CA ILE A 599 2.91 32.26 12.21
C ILE A 599 1.87 32.58 11.13
N SER A 600 2.15 33.59 10.28
CA SER A 600 1.21 34.00 9.23
C SER A 600 1.03 32.89 8.20
N ASP A 601 -0.22 32.65 7.80
CA ASP A 601 -0.57 31.72 6.74
C ASP A 601 0.17 32.04 5.42
N ASP A 602 0.45 33.32 5.17
CA ASP A 602 1.08 33.80 3.94
C ASP A 602 2.55 33.36 3.81
N ILE A 603 3.23 33.07 4.93
CA ILE A 603 4.61 32.57 4.95
C ILE A 603 4.66 31.17 4.34
N PHE A 604 3.72 30.30 4.70
CA PHE A 604 3.60 28.96 4.13
C PHE A 604 3.24 29.02 2.63
N VAL A 605 2.39 29.97 2.22
CA VAL A 605 2.04 30.18 0.81
C VAL A 605 3.25 30.65 0.01
N ALA A 606 4.05 31.58 0.54
CA ALA A 606 5.30 32.02 -0.09
C ALA A 606 6.31 30.87 -0.23
N MET A 607 6.52 30.07 0.83
CA MET A 607 7.39 28.89 0.77
C MET A 607 6.92 27.86 -0.26
N GLN A 608 5.60 27.61 -0.34
CA GLN A 608 5.03 26.71 -1.35
C GLN A 608 5.28 27.24 -2.78
N GLN A 609 5.15 28.56 -2.99
CA GLN A 609 5.42 29.20 -4.28
C GLN A 609 6.91 29.21 -4.64
N ASP A 610 7.81 29.31 -3.66
CA ASP A 610 9.26 29.16 -3.84
C ASP A 610 9.63 27.73 -4.25
N ASP A 611 9.11 26.71 -3.55
CA ASP A 611 9.34 25.30 -3.88
C ASP A 611 8.74 24.91 -5.25
N MET A 612 7.55 25.43 -5.59
CA MET A 612 6.92 25.24 -6.89
C MET A 612 7.71 25.93 -8.02
N ARG A 613 8.27 27.13 -7.76
CA ARG A 613 9.19 27.81 -8.69
C ARG A 613 10.49 27.05 -8.88
N GLU A 614 11.13 26.56 -7.82
CA GLU A 614 12.35 25.72 -7.91
C GLU A 614 12.07 24.42 -8.69
N THR A 615 10.88 23.83 -8.51
CA THR A 615 10.42 22.65 -9.26
C THR A 615 10.10 22.94 -10.72
N ASP A 616 9.67 24.16 -11.05
CA ASP A 616 9.40 24.58 -12.42
C ASP A 616 10.70 24.95 -13.17
N GLU A 617 11.61 25.66 -12.51
CA GLU A 617 12.94 25.99 -13.02
C GLU A 617 13.81 24.74 -13.25
N MET A 618 13.59 23.65 -12.52
CA MET A 618 14.29 22.37 -12.77
C MET A 618 14.05 21.80 -14.20
N LEU A 619 12.99 22.24 -14.89
CA LEU A 619 12.66 21.80 -16.24
C LEU A 619 13.45 22.54 -17.34
N THR A 620 14.10 23.66 -16.99
CA THR A 620 14.83 24.53 -17.94
C THR A 620 16.24 24.88 -17.49
N ASN A 621 16.53 24.79 -16.19
CA ASN A 621 17.81 25.14 -15.59
C ASN A 621 18.48 23.89 -14.99
N LYS A 622 19.61 23.50 -15.59
CA LYS A 622 20.40 22.31 -15.22
C LYS A 622 21.00 22.43 -13.82
N GLU A 623 21.45 23.60 -13.42
CA GLU A 623 22.06 23.86 -12.11
C GLU A 623 21.02 23.81 -10.98
N VAL A 624 19.78 24.22 -11.26
CA VAL A 624 18.62 24.00 -10.36
C VAL A 624 18.23 22.53 -10.33
N ALA A 625 18.12 21.85 -11.48
CA ALA A 625 17.83 20.42 -11.54
C ALA A 625 18.83 19.57 -10.74
N LEU A 626 20.13 19.84 -10.87
CA LEU A 626 21.18 19.20 -10.07
C LEU A 626 21.08 19.58 -8.58
N SER A 627 20.65 20.80 -8.25
CA SER A 627 20.43 21.22 -6.85
C SER A 627 19.19 20.60 -6.21
N VAL A 628 18.18 20.21 -7.02
CA VAL A 628 16.97 19.48 -6.58
C VAL A 628 17.27 17.99 -6.43
N LEU A 629 17.98 17.39 -7.40
CA LEU A 629 18.42 15.98 -7.35
C LEU A 629 19.48 15.74 -6.27
N GLY A 630 20.32 16.74 -5.96
CA GLY A 630 21.34 16.70 -4.92
C GLY A 630 20.80 16.59 -3.48
N LYS A 631 19.48 16.68 -3.27
CA LYS A 631 18.80 16.53 -1.96
C LYS A 631 18.81 15.09 -1.41
N LEU A 632 19.75 14.22 -1.84
CA LEU A 632 19.67 12.75 -1.71
C LEU A 632 20.95 12.01 -1.22
N GLY A 633 22.07 12.68 -0.86
CA GLY A 633 23.21 12.01 -0.20
C GLY A 633 24.46 12.89 0.02
N GLY A 634 25.38 12.49 0.93
CA GLY A 634 26.63 13.21 1.25
C GLY A 634 27.58 12.44 2.22
N SER A 635 28.88 12.79 2.23
CA SER A 635 30.03 12.11 2.90
C SER A 635 31.35 12.90 2.62
N GLU A 636 32.37 13.16 3.50
CA GLU A 636 32.60 12.92 4.95
C GLU A 636 33.99 13.45 5.53
N THR A 637 33.98 14.28 6.59
CA THR A 637 35.01 14.44 7.68
C THR A 637 36.37 15.16 7.41
N LYS A 638 37.18 15.69 8.37
CA LYS A 638 37.61 15.28 9.75
C LYS A 638 38.50 16.39 10.41
N THR A 639 39.01 16.45 11.68
CA THR A 639 39.22 15.54 12.86
C THR A 639 39.36 16.33 14.21
N ALA A 640 39.29 15.63 15.35
CA ALA A 640 39.33 16.06 16.78
C ALA A 640 40.69 16.49 17.42
N LEU A 641 40.65 17.09 18.64
CA LEU A 641 40.95 16.43 19.94
C LEU A 641 41.51 17.35 21.08
N LYS A 642 40.66 17.78 22.03
CA LYS A 642 40.87 17.85 23.51
C LYS A 642 39.65 18.32 24.37
N MET A 643 39.21 17.40 25.25
CA MET A 643 38.70 17.61 26.64
C MET A 643 37.26 18.15 26.83
N LEU A 644 36.58 18.01 28.00
CA LEU A 644 36.36 16.85 28.90
C LEU A 644 35.57 17.31 30.16
N LEU A 645 34.38 16.70 30.38
CA LEU A 645 33.67 16.58 31.67
C LEU A 645 33.02 17.85 32.28
N GLN A 646 31.87 18.25 31.71
CA GLN A 646 30.67 18.49 32.54
C GLN A 646 29.35 18.35 31.74
N GLY A 647 28.21 18.60 32.39
CA GLY A 647 26.92 18.68 31.72
C GLY A 647 26.75 20.06 31.10
N ILE A 648 27.13 20.19 29.83
CA ILE A 648 27.36 21.46 29.11
C ILE A 648 26.07 22.27 28.88
N LEU A 649 25.01 21.63 28.39
CA LEU A 649 23.76 22.31 28.04
C LEU A 649 22.88 22.58 29.27
N ASP A 650 22.54 23.85 29.48
CA ASP A 650 21.51 24.28 30.43
C ASP A 650 20.09 23.99 29.90
N TYR A 651 19.10 24.08 30.79
CA TYR A 651 17.70 23.86 30.41
C TYR A 651 17.21 24.93 29.43
N GLY A 652 16.58 24.52 28.33
CA GLY A 652 16.21 25.40 27.21
C GLY A 652 17.25 25.49 26.09
N GLN A 653 18.46 24.95 26.27
CA GLN A 653 19.50 24.91 25.24
C GLN A 653 19.53 23.56 24.49
N VAL A 654 20.00 23.57 23.25
CA VAL A 654 20.32 22.38 22.45
C VAL A 654 21.63 22.56 21.68
N TYR A 655 22.25 21.47 21.26
CA TYR A 655 23.36 21.50 20.28
C TYR A 655 22.97 20.70 19.04
N ILE A 656 23.26 21.28 17.87
CA ILE A 656 22.88 20.76 16.55
C ILE A 656 24.05 21.05 15.59
N ARG A 657 24.70 20.00 15.08
CA ARG A 657 25.65 20.08 13.96
C ARG A 657 25.12 19.24 12.80
N ILE A 658 25.07 19.82 11.60
CA ILE A 658 24.52 19.18 10.40
C ILE A 658 25.60 18.99 9.33
N THR A 659 25.46 17.93 8.54
CA THR A 659 26.06 17.80 7.21
C THR A 659 25.24 18.63 6.22
N LYS A 660 25.86 19.67 5.66
CA LYS A 660 25.28 20.64 4.72
C LYS A 660 24.93 19.98 3.39
N ASN A 661 23.71 20.23 2.90
CA ASN A 661 23.35 19.92 1.52
C ASN A 661 23.85 20.99 0.52
N SER A 662 23.75 20.71 -0.78
CA SER A 662 24.26 21.59 -1.85
C SER A 662 23.60 22.98 -1.95
N LYS A 663 22.51 23.25 -1.22
CA LYS A 663 21.91 24.59 -1.08
C LYS A 663 22.51 25.32 0.13
N GLU A 664 22.72 24.62 1.23
CA GLU A 664 23.35 25.15 2.45
C GLU A 664 24.83 25.49 2.22
N GLN A 665 25.55 24.69 1.42
CA GLN A 665 26.91 25.00 0.97
C GLN A 665 26.97 26.29 0.12
N LYS A 666 25.95 26.55 -0.73
CA LYS A 666 25.85 27.78 -1.55
C LYS A 666 25.51 29.02 -0.71
N TYR A 667 24.84 28.84 0.42
CA TYR A 667 24.42 29.89 1.34
C TYR A 667 25.09 29.72 2.72
N SER A 668 26.40 29.45 2.74
CA SER A 668 27.13 29.15 3.98
C SER A 668 27.32 30.36 4.90
N ASP A 669 27.16 31.59 4.37
CA ASP A 669 27.40 32.87 5.08
C ASP A 669 26.19 33.35 5.92
N GLN A 670 25.26 32.46 6.28
CA GLN A 670 24.08 32.80 7.07
C GLN A 670 24.41 32.95 8.56
N SER A 671 23.78 33.90 9.24
CA SER A 671 24.08 34.24 10.65
C SER A 671 23.79 33.11 11.65
N TYR A 672 22.98 32.13 11.28
CA TYR A 672 22.69 30.93 12.08
C TYR A 672 23.65 29.75 11.81
N PHE A 673 24.58 29.86 10.86
CA PHE A 673 25.61 28.86 10.59
C PHE A 673 26.96 29.25 11.21
N TYR A 674 27.38 28.52 12.24
CA TYR A 674 28.79 28.47 12.62
C TYR A 674 29.48 27.38 11.78
N ASN A 675 30.17 27.80 10.73
CA ASN A 675 30.84 26.89 9.79
C ASN A 675 32.07 26.25 10.45
N VAL A 676 32.05 24.92 10.59
CA VAL A 676 33.18 24.14 11.15
C VAL A 676 34.14 23.74 10.02
N ASP A 677 33.58 23.31 8.89
CA ASP A 677 34.30 22.92 7.68
C ASP A 677 33.43 23.18 6.43
N GLU A 678 33.92 22.83 5.24
CA GLU A 678 33.19 23.01 3.98
C GLU A 678 31.87 22.22 3.95
N GLU A 679 31.84 21.04 4.59
CA GLU A 679 30.71 20.10 4.57
C GLU A 679 29.75 20.22 5.74
N THR A 680 30.14 20.83 6.87
CA THR A 680 29.33 20.84 8.10
C THR A 680 29.25 22.22 8.79
N ALA A 681 28.15 22.45 9.50
CA ALA A 681 27.96 23.65 10.33
C ALA A 681 27.22 23.30 11.63
N THR A 682 27.52 24.06 12.68
CA THR A 682 26.74 24.09 13.93
C THR A 682 25.67 25.17 13.81
N ILE A 683 24.43 24.87 14.21
CA ILE A 683 23.32 25.83 14.20
C ILE A 683 23.40 26.69 15.47
N VAL A 684 23.24 28.02 15.32
CA VAL A 684 23.28 28.97 16.43
C VAL A 684 22.08 29.91 16.39
N GLY A 685 21.49 30.17 17.55
CA GLY A 685 20.29 31.00 17.73
C GLY A 685 19.04 30.18 18.00
N LYS A 686 17.86 30.81 17.90
CA LYS A 686 16.60 30.12 18.20
C LYS A 686 16.27 29.03 17.19
N VAL A 687 15.70 27.94 17.68
CA VAL A 687 15.17 26.84 16.86
C VAL A 687 13.79 26.42 17.37
N ALA A 688 12.87 26.15 16.45
CA ALA A 688 11.59 25.52 16.75
C ALA A 688 11.70 24.00 16.54
N ILE A 689 11.38 23.22 17.57
CA ILE A 689 11.54 21.76 17.61
C ILE A 689 10.23 21.08 18.01
N THR A 690 9.89 19.98 17.34
CA THR A 690 8.77 19.10 17.74
C THR A 690 8.99 17.66 17.25
N LYS A 691 8.14 16.73 17.70
CA LYS A 691 8.13 15.32 17.29
C LYS A 691 6.85 15.03 16.52
N ASN A 692 6.95 14.34 15.40
CA ASN A 692 5.78 13.87 14.66
C ASN A 692 5.26 12.51 15.17
N PRO A 693 3.93 12.30 15.25
CA PRO A 693 2.85 13.26 15.01
C PRO A 693 2.55 14.16 16.24
N CYS A 694 2.67 15.48 16.07
CA CYS A 694 2.31 16.49 17.06
C CYS A 694 0.85 16.96 16.90
N LEU A 695 0.11 17.13 18.00
CA LEU A 695 -1.30 17.56 17.97
C LEU A 695 -1.62 18.70 18.95
N HIS A 696 -0.92 18.80 20.07
CA HIS A 696 -1.17 19.84 21.06
C HIS A 696 -0.31 21.08 20.76
N PRO A 697 -0.80 22.34 20.88
CA PRO A 697 -0.01 23.53 20.57
C PRO A 697 1.32 23.64 21.33
N GLY A 698 1.36 23.14 22.58
CA GLY A 698 2.57 23.07 23.39
C GLY A 698 3.59 21.99 22.98
N ASP A 699 3.29 21.14 21.98
CA ASP A 699 4.22 20.12 21.45
C ASP A 699 5.36 20.75 20.62
N ILE A 700 5.19 22.00 20.19
CA ILE A 700 6.24 22.80 19.55
C ILE A 700 6.97 23.59 20.64
N ARG A 701 8.26 23.33 20.77
CA ARG A 701 9.18 24.00 21.70
C ARG A 701 10.04 24.99 20.92
N VAL A 702 10.32 26.14 21.50
CA VAL A 702 11.36 27.05 21.01
C VAL A 702 12.51 26.97 22.00
N LEU A 703 13.67 26.57 21.52
CA LEU A 703 14.89 26.31 22.29
C LEU A 703 16.04 27.12 21.67
N GLU A 704 17.10 27.35 22.44
CA GLU A 704 18.29 28.06 21.95
C GLU A 704 19.33 27.03 21.47
N ALA A 705 19.60 26.98 20.17
CA ALA A 705 20.73 26.23 19.63
C ALA A 705 22.01 27.02 19.93
N ILE A 706 22.96 26.40 20.62
CA ILE A 706 24.24 27.04 20.97
C ILE A 706 25.42 26.39 20.26
N TYR A 707 26.41 27.21 19.93
CA TYR A 707 27.75 26.74 19.65
C TYR A 707 28.45 26.41 20.97
N ASP A 708 29.06 25.23 21.04
CA ASP A 708 29.93 24.82 22.14
C ASP A 708 31.15 24.04 21.62
N PRO A 709 32.39 24.42 22.00
CA PRO A 709 33.61 23.73 21.54
C PRO A 709 33.75 22.28 22.05
N GLU A 710 33.32 21.96 23.28
CA GLU A 710 33.46 20.61 23.82
C GLU A 710 32.53 19.63 23.09
N LEU A 711 31.32 20.07 22.72
CA LEU A 711 30.38 19.27 21.91
C LEU A 711 30.81 19.13 20.45
N GLU A 712 31.47 20.14 19.87
CA GLU A 712 32.08 20.02 18.54
C GLU A 712 33.20 18.98 18.53
N ASP A 713 34.06 19.00 19.56
CA ASP A 713 35.22 18.13 19.70
C ASP A 713 34.86 16.67 20.06
N MET A 714 33.64 16.43 20.58
CA MET A 714 33.04 15.09 20.62
C MET A 714 32.75 14.49 19.22
N GLY A 715 32.72 15.30 18.16
CA GLY A 715 32.46 14.84 16.79
C GLY A 715 31.02 14.38 16.55
N LEU A 716 30.05 14.94 17.31
CA LEU A 716 28.63 14.65 17.13
C LEU A 716 28.07 15.47 15.95
N VAL A 717 27.56 14.77 14.94
CA VAL A 717 26.96 15.36 13.73
C VAL A 717 25.69 14.58 13.35
N ASP A 718 24.77 15.24 12.66
CA ASP A 718 23.50 14.69 12.18
C ASP A 718 22.64 14.06 13.30
N CYS A 719 22.72 14.67 14.48
CA CYS A 719 21.94 14.35 15.66
C CYS A 719 21.64 15.61 16.50
N LEU A 720 20.56 15.56 17.27
CA LEU A 720 20.12 16.62 18.17
C LEU A 720 20.52 16.25 19.60
N VAL A 721 21.31 17.11 20.26
CA VAL A 721 21.73 16.91 21.64
C VAL A 721 20.87 17.76 22.58
N PHE A 722 20.24 17.08 23.56
CA PHE A 722 19.38 17.66 24.58
C PHE A 722 20.10 17.80 25.94
N PRO A 723 19.68 18.73 26.81
CA PRO A 723 20.26 18.91 28.13
C PRO A 723 19.89 17.76 29.06
N GLN A 724 20.84 17.36 29.91
CA GLN A 724 20.68 16.25 30.88
C GLN A 724 20.12 16.73 32.23
N ARG A 725 19.66 17.99 32.30
CA ARG A 725 19.19 18.69 33.49
C ARG A 725 18.01 19.60 33.13
N GLY A 726 17.15 19.86 34.11
CA GLY A 726 15.99 20.72 33.95
C GLY A 726 14.77 20.20 34.71
N GLU A 727 13.63 20.83 34.48
CA GLU A 727 12.36 20.47 35.12
C GLU A 727 11.73 19.21 34.51
N ARG A 728 11.75 19.10 33.17
CA ARG A 728 11.17 18.00 32.38
C ARG A 728 12.01 17.76 31.11
N PRO A 729 12.27 16.53 30.65
CA PRO A 729 13.06 16.30 29.44
C PRO A 729 12.38 16.89 28.19
N HIS A 730 13.10 17.72 27.41
CA HIS A 730 12.58 18.25 26.14
C HIS A 730 12.07 17.18 25.14
N PRO A 731 12.67 15.97 25.01
CA PRO A 731 12.04 14.85 24.30
C PRO A 731 10.59 14.59 24.71
N ASN A 732 10.32 14.60 26.02
CA ASN A 732 8.99 14.33 26.57
C ASN A 732 8.04 15.54 26.50
N GLU A 733 8.57 16.76 26.38
CA GLU A 733 7.79 17.95 26.00
C GLU A 733 7.33 17.88 24.54
N CYS A 734 8.21 17.40 23.64
CA CYS A 734 7.92 17.19 22.21
C CYS A 734 7.03 15.96 21.98
N SER A 735 5.71 16.12 22.17
CA SER A 735 4.69 15.08 21.94
C SER A 735 4.97 13.73 22.63
N GLY A 736 5.51 13.77 23.85
CA GLY A 736 5.78 12.57 24.65
C GLY A 736 6.90 11.68 24.11
N GLY A 737 7.91 12.27 23.47
CA GLY A 737 9.08 11.56 22.94
C GLY A 737 10.04 11.00 23.99
N ASP A 738 10.91 10.10 23.51
CA ASP A 738 12.03 9.49 24.22
C ASP A 738 13.30 9.55 23.35
N LEU A 739 14.36 8.86 23.77
CA LEU A 739 15.64 8.75 23.05
C LEU A 739 15.91 7.33 22.53
N ASP A 740 14.86 6.52 22.36
CA ASP A 740 14.93 5.11 21.91
C ASP A 740 14.93 4.97 20.37
N GLY A 741 14.72 6.09 19.67
CA GLY A 741 14.95 6.30 18.23
C GLY A 741 14.01 7.31 17.57
N ASP A 742 13.42 8.23 18.32
CA ASP A 742 12.57 9.29 17.80
C ASP A 742 13.32 10.25 16.86
N LEU A 743 12.62 10.73 15.83
CA LEU A 743 13.10 11.78 14.92
C LEU A 743 12.30 13.07 15.16
N TYR A 744 13.02 14.19 15.19
CA TYR A 744 12.49 15.50 15.52
C TYR A 744 12.45 16.38 14.26
N PHE A 745 11.34 17.10 14.07
CA PHE A 745 11.31 18.25 13.19
C PHE A 745 12.05 19.39 13.88
N ILE A 746 12.96 20.04 13.15
CA ILE A 746 13.74 21.19 13.60
C ILE A 746 13.64 22.24 12.48
N THR A 747 13.47 23.51 12.85
CA THR A 747 13.67 24.64 11.94
C THR A 747 14.37 25.81 12.62
N TRP A 748 15.27 26.44 11.88
CA TRP A 748 16.00 27.67 12.21
C TRP A 748 15.62 28.83 11.26
N ASP A 749 14.50 28.70 10.54
CA ASP A 749 13.93 29.79 9.76
C ASP A 749 13.15 30.73 10.70
N ASP A 750 13.67 31.94 10.93
CA ASP A 750 13.05 32.96 11.79
C ASP A 750 11.56 33.21 11.47
N ARG A 751 11.14 32.99 10.21
CA ARG A 751 9.74 33.15 9.77
C ARG A 751 8.81 32.05 10.32
N LEU A 752 9.36 30.94 10.81
CA LEU A 752 8.63 29.80 11.36
C LEU A 752 8.77 29.65 12.88
N ILE A 753 9.60 30.46 13.55
CA ILE A 753 9.81 30.40 15.00
C ILE A 753 8.70 31.21 15.72
N PRO A 754 7.82 30.60 16.53
CA PRO A 754 6.75 31.34 17.20
C PRO A 754 7.27 32.25 18.32
N GLU A 755 6.76 33.48 18.42
CA GLU A 755 7.05 34.39 19.54
C GLU A 755 6.63 33.83 20.91
N LYS A 756 5.65 32.92 20.92
CA LYS A 756 4.99 32.40 22.13
C LYS A 756 4.81 30.90 22.01
N VAL A 757 5.27 30.18 23.03
CA VAL A 757 5.05 28.74 23.23
C VAL A 757 4.05 28.50 24.35
N GLU A 758 3.36 27.36 24.29
CA GLU A 758 2.44 26.92 25.33
C GLU A 758 3.07 25.85 26.23
N THR A 759 2.42 25.54 27.34
CA THR A 759 2.82 24.44 28.22
C THR A 759 2.61 23.10 27.49
N PRO A 760 3.63 22.22 27.42
CA PRO A 760 3.49 20.91 26.80
C PRO A 760 2.43 20.05 27.46
N MET A 761 1.73 19.21 26.68
CA MET A 761 0.72 18.31 27.23
C MET A 761 1.37 17.32 28.22
N ASP A 762 0.62 16.85 29.23
CA ASP A 762 1.07 15.72 30.03
C ASP A 762 0.92 14.43 29.23
N TYR A 763 2.05 13.72 29.05
CA TYR A 763 2.15 12.44 28.36
C TYR A 763 2.33 11.26 29.32
N THR A 764 1.99 11.43 30.60
CA THR A 764 2.04 10.37 31.62
C THR A 764 1.13 9.20 31.23
N ALA A 765 1.74 8.13 30.73
CA ALA A 765 1.03 6.97 30.19
C ALA A 765 0.09 6.32 31.22
N THR A 766 -1.11 5.96 30.77
CA THR A 766 -2.07 5.21 31.61
C THR A 766 -1.46 3.88 32.03
N ARG A 767 -1.55 3.53 33.32
CA ARG A 767 -1.00 2.26 33.83
C ARG A 767 -1.63 1.08 33.07
N PRO A 768 -0.82 0.17 32.49
CA PRO A 768 -1.33 -0.95 31.73
C PRO A 768 -2.11 -1.90 32.63
N ARG A 769 -3.07 -2.65 32.08
CA ARG A 769 -3.74 -3.70 32.83
C ARG A 769 -2.73 -4.80 33.21
N ILE A 770 -2.65 -5.10 34.50
CA ILE A 770 -1.81 -6.16 35.07
C ILE A 770 -2.72 -7.33 35.46
N MET A 771 -2.29 -8.55 35.13
CA MET A 771 -2.92 -9.82 35.46
C MET A 771 -2.23 -10.45 36.68
N ASP A 772 -2.97 -11.27 37.41
CA ASP A 772 -2.49 -12.06 38.55
C ASP A 772 -1.69 -13.32 38.11
N HIS A 773 -2.07 -13.92 36.99
CA HIS A 773 -1.45 -15.11 36.42
C HIS A 773 -0.39 -14.79 35.34
N VAL A 774 0.15 -15.82 34.68
CA VAL A 774 1.09 -15.67 33.56
C VAL A 774 0.28 -15.54 32.27
N VAL A 775 0.56 -14.50 31.47
CA VAL A 775 -0.15 -14.19 30.23
C VAL A 775 -0.17 -15.40 29.29
N THR A 776 -1.38 -15.76 28.85
CA THR A 776 -1.64 -16.88 27.94
C THR A 776 -1.53 -16.45 26.47
N LEU A 777 -1.38 -17.43 25.56
CA LEU A 777 -1.39 -17.14 24.12
C LEU A 777 -2.78 -16.70 23.64
N GLU A 778 -3.85 -17.24 24.24
CA GLU A 778 -5.25 -16.91 23.96
C GLU A 778 -5.54 -15.43 24.23
N GLU A 779 -5.07 -14.90 25.37
CA GLU A 779 -5.19 -13.48 25.69
C GLU A 779 -4.42 -12.59 24.72
N ILE A 780 -3.22 -13.00 24.29
CA ILE A 780 -2.42 -12.27 23.30
C ILE A 780 -3.13 -12.23 21.95
N GLN A 781 -3.63 -13.37 21.47
CA GLN A 781 -4.40 -13.46 20.22
C GLN A 781 -5.66 -12.60 20.29
N LYS A 782 -6.42 -12.68 21.40
CA LYS A 782 -7.58 -11.84 21.63
C LYS A 782 -7.21 -10.36 21.64
N HIS A 783 -6.11 -9.97 22.29
CA HIS A 783 -5.65 -8.59 22.29
C HIS A 783 -5.28 -8.09 20.89
N PHE A 784 -4.69 -8.91 20.02
CA PHE A 784 -4.47 -8.54 18.61
C PHE A 784 -5.80 -8.30 17.86
N VAL A 785 -6.82 -9.15 18.07
CA VAL A 785 -8.15 -8.96 17.47
C VAL A 785 -8.84 -7.70 18.03
N ASP A 786 -8.85 -7.53 19.35
CA ASP A 786 -9.39 -6.34 20.02
C ASP A 786 -8.67 -5.05 19.57
N TYR A 787 -7.35 -5.10 19.32
CA TYR A 787 -6.58 -4.00 18.75
C TYR A 787 -6.99 -3.70 17.29
N MET A 788 -7.11 -4.73 16.44
CA MET A 788 -7.54 -4.57 15.05
C MET A 788 -8.97 -4.05 14.89
N ILE A 789 -9.86 -4.34 15.85
CA ILE A 789 -11.24 -3.81 15.91
C ILE A 789 -11.26 -2.34 16.34
N ASN A 790 -10.45 -1.96 17.33
CA ASN A 790 -10.56 -0.68 18.03
C ASN A 790 -9.46 0.36 17.71
N ASP A 791 -8.60 0.08 16.73
CA ASP A 791 -7.63 1.06 16.20
C ASP A 791 -8.37 2.29 15.61
N ALA A 792 -8.33 3.38 16.38
CA ALA A 792 -8.95 4.66 16.03
C ALA A 792 -7.91 5.75 15.67
N LEU A 793 -6.60 5.44 15.66
CA LEU A 793 -5.52 6.43 15.65
C LEU A 793 -5.64 7.42 14.48
N GLY A 794 -5.68 6.90 13.25
CA GLY A 794 -5.83 7.72 12.04
C GLY A 794 -7.19 8.42 11.92
N VAL A 795 -8.23 7.92 12.61
CA VAL A 795 -9.56 8.55 12.64
C VAL A 795 -9.56 9.76 13.58
N ILE A 796 -8.87 9.65 14.72
CA ILE A 796 -8.68 10.73 15.69
C ILE A 796 -7.79 11.84 15.09
N SER A 797 -6.66 11.48 14.47
CA SER A 797 -5.81 12.44 13.72
C SER A 797 -6.59 13.16 12.61
N THR A 798 -7.36 12.42 11.78
CA THR A 798 -8.22 13.03 10.75
C THR A 798 -9.24 14.00 11.37
N ALA A 799 -9.86 13.64 12.51
CA ALA A 799 -10.81 14.51 13.18
C ALA A 799 -10.14 15.78 13.72
N HIS A 800 -8.94 15.66 14.30
CA HIS A 800 -8.17 16.79 14.83
C HIS A 800 -7.91 17.85 13.75
N LEU A 801 -7.41 17.44 12.58
CA LEU A 801 -7.18 18.35 11.44
C LEU A 801 -8.46 19.10 11.01
N ILE A 802 -9.63 18.46 11.07
CA ILE A 802 -10.90 19.07 10.64
C ILE A 802 -11.42 20.07 11.67
N HIS A 803 -11.30 19.77 12.97
CA HIS A 803 -11.68 20.74 14.02
C HIS A 803 -10.68 21.89 14.11
N ALA A 804 -9.37 21.64 13.94
CA ALA A 804 -8.34 22.68 13.94
C ALA A 804 -8.44 23.62 12.72
N ASP A 805 -8.93 23.13 11.58
CA ASP A 805 -9.23 23.94 10.40
C ASP A 805 -10.51 24.79 10.56
N ARG A 806 -11.53 24.24 11.23
CA ARG A 806 -12.87 24.86 11.33
C ARG A 806 -13.04 25.79 12.55
N ALA A 807 -12.34 25.55 13.64
CA ALA A 807 -12.52 26.30 14.88
C ALA A 807 -11.77 27.65 14.84
N PRO A 808 -12.37 28.77 15.29
CA PRO A 808 -11.68 30.07 15.38
C PRO A 808 -10.43 30.06 16.27
N LEU A 809 -10.38 29.15 17.26
CA LEU A 809 -9.22 28.94 18.14
C LEU A 809 -8.21 27.92 17.58
N LYS A 810 -8.44 27.39 16.36
CA LYS A 810 -7.66 26.35 15.70
C LYS A 810 -7.40 25.16 16.64
N ALA A 811 -6.15 24.72 16.81
CA ALA A 811 -5.80 23.59 17.68
C ALA A 811 -5.98 23.87 19.20
N ARG A 812 -6.24 25.11 19.63
CA ARG A 812 -6.61 25.43 21.03
C ARG A 812 -8.09 25.20 21.34
N SER A 813 -8.90 24.75 20.37
CA SER A 813 -10.30 24.41 20.63
C SER A 813 -10.42 23.24 21.62
N PRO A 814 -11.39 23.24 22.55
CA PRO A 814 -11.59 22.15 23.50
C PRO A 814 -11.72 20.77 22.82
N GLU A 815 -12.35 20.74 21.65
CA GLU A 815 -12.46 19.57 20.78
C GLU A 815 -11.09 19.05 20.32
N CYS A 816 -10.19 19.94 19.88
CA CYS A 816 -8.84 19.56 19.49
C CYS A 816 -7.99 19.08 20.67
N LEU A 817 -8.04 19.79 21.81
CA LEU A 817 -7.33 19.39 23.02
C LEU A 817 -7.78 18.00 23.50
N GLN A 818 -9.09 17.72 23.48
CA GLN A 818 -9.62 16.39 23.80
C GLN A 818 -9.19 15.31 22.78
N LEU A 819 -9.09 15.66 21.49
CA LEU A 819 -8.59 14.76 20.45
C LEU A 819 -7.09 14.49 20.59
N ALA A 820 -6.27 15.45 21.03
CA ALA A 820 -4.86 15.24 21.34
C ALA A 820 -4.66 14.24 22.49
N THR A 821 -5.45 14.36 23.57
CA THR A 821 -5.46 13.37 24.67
C THR A 821 -5.86 11.97 24.18
N LEU A 822 -6.94 11.87 23.39
CA LEU A 822 -7.39 10.59 22.80
C LEU A 822 -6.35 10.02 21.82
N HIS A 823 -5.60 10.86 21.11
CA HIS A 823 -4.54 10.42 20.20
C HIS A 823 -3.36 9.83 20.98
N SER A 824 -2.93 10.45 22.08
CA SER A 824 -1.92 9.88 22.98
C SER A 824 -2.35 8.51 23.52
N MET A 825 -3.61 8.37 23.97
CA MET A 825 -4.16 7.08 24.38
C MET A 825 -4.15 6.03 23.25
N ALA A 826 -4.44 6.44 22.00
CA ALA A 826 -4.43 5.56 20.84
C ALA A 826 -3.02 5.06 20.47
N VAL A 827 -1.99 5.93 20.53
CA VAL A 827 -0.59 5.55 20.31
C VAL A 827 -0.15 4.49 21.33
N ASP A 828 -0.57 4.64 22.58
CA ASP A 828 -0.21 3.72 23.67
C ASP A 828 -1.15 2.50 23.81
N PHE A 829 -2.21 2.38 22.99
CA PHE A 829 -3.15 1.26 23.04
C PHE A 829 -2.44 -0.10 22.93
N ALA A 830 -1.47 -0.23 22.01
CA ALA A 830 -0.65 -1.43 21.82
C ALA A 830 0.25 -1.78 23.03
N LYS A 831 0.49 -0.84 23.95
CA LYS A 831 1.31 -1.03 25.16
C LYS A 831 0.48 -1.13 26.45
N THR A 832 -0.74 -0.57 26.45
CA THR A 832 -1.62 -0.44 27.62
C THR A 832 -2.77 -1.44 27.61
N GLY A 833 -3.29 -1.77 26.43
CA GLY A 833 -4.50 -2.57 26.24
C GLY A 833 -5.82 -1.78 26.37
N ALA A 834 -5.78 -0.44 26.47
CA ALA A 834 -6.95 0.42 26.57
C ALA A 834 -7.25 1.15 25.23
N PRO A 835 -8.41 0.95 24.59
CA PRO A 835 -8.76 1.62 23.33
C PRO A 835 -9.18 3.09 23.56
N ALA A 836 -8.90 3.95 22.58
CA ALA A 836 -9.29 5.36 22.59
C ALA A 836 -10.69 5.57 21.98
N GLU A 837 -11.74 5.49 22.80
CA GLU A 837 -13.12 5.68 22.34
C GLU A 837 -13.45 7.14 22.00
N MET A 838 -13.33 7.53 20.72
CA MET A 838 -13.69 8.89 20.28
C MET A 838 -15.23 9.15 20.39
N PRO A 839 -15.66 10.14 21.21
CA PRO A 839 -17.06 10.50 21.41
C PRO A 839 -17.80 10.91 20.13
N ARG A 840 -19.14 10.77 20.13
CA ARG A 840 -19.98 11.13 18.98
C ARG A 840 -20.06 12.64 18.69
N SER A 841 -19.67 13.49 19.63
CA SER A 841 -19.52 14.95 19.46
C SER A 841 -18.32 15.29 18.58
N LEU A 842 -17.17 14.66 18.82
CA LEU A 842 -15.91 14.92 18.12
C LEU A 842 -15.85 14.34 16.70
N ARG A 843 -16.86 13.56 16.27
CA ARG A 843 -16.90 12.94 14.93
C ARG A 843 -17.32 13.97 13.86
N PRO A 844 -16.45 14.30 12.89
CA PRO A 844 -16.79 15.25 11.83
C PRO A 844 -17.97 14.79 10.98
N ARG A 845 -18.82 15.75 10.58
CA ARG A 845 -19.98 15.52 9.69
C ARG A 845 -19.76 16.06 8.27
N GLU A 846 -18.89 17.06 8.17
CA GLU A 846 -18.52 17.78 6.97
C GLU A 846 -16.98 17.84 6.92
N TYR A 847 -16.40 17.86 5.73
CA TYR A 847 -14.94 17.77 5.53
C TYR A 847 -14.43 18.97 4.72
N PRO A 848 -13.21 19.48 4.98
CA PRO A 848 -12.66 20.57 4.18
C PRO A 848 -12.31 20.08 2.77
N ASN A 849 -12.46 20.97 1.78
CA ASN A 849 -12.22 20.68 0.37
C ASN A 849 -10.82 20.11 0.07
N PHE A 850 -9.78 20.50 0.81
CA PHE A 850 -8.42 19.95 0.66
C PHE A 850 -8.26 18.46 1.03
N MET A 851 -9.33 17.83 1.56
CA MET A 851 -9.39 16.37 1.77
C MET A 851 -10.11 15.61 0.65
N GLU A 852 -10.61 16.29 -0.39
CA GLU A 852 -11.18 15.71 -1.62
C GLU A 852 -12.27 14.64 -1.40
N ARG A 853 -13.01 14.69 -0.29
CA ARG A 853 -14.02 13.65 0.06
C ARG A 853 -15.37 13.88 -0.62
N TRP A 854 -15.39 13.84 -1.96
CA TRP A 854 -16.54 14.09 -2.83
C TRP A 854 -17.79 13.21 -2.56
N GLU A 855 -17.67 12.05 -1.90
CA GLU A 855 -18.85 11.26 -1.43
C GLU A 855 -19.58 11.88 -0.22
N LYS A 856 -19.00 12.90 0.43
CA LYS A 856 -19.47 13.46 1.70
C LYS A 856 -19.74 14.97 1.60
N PRO A 857 -20.54 15.54 2.52
CA PRO A 857 -20.65 16.98 2.66
C PRO A 857 -19.27 17.63 2.84
N MET A 858 -18.97 18.64 2.04
CA MET A 858 -17.71 19.38 2.11
C MET A 858 -17.93 20.89 2.30
N TYR A 859 -16.94 21.57 2.86
CA TYR A 859 -16.87 23.03 2.97
C TYR A 859 -15.54 23.56 2.41
N ILE A 860 -15.51 24.82 2.01
CA ILE A 860 -14.26 25.48 1.60
C ILE A 860 -13.50 25.87 2.87
N SER A 861 -12.28 25.38 3.04
CA SER A 861 -11.41 25.76 4.16
C SER A 861 -10.84 27.16 3.92
N GLU A 862 -11.02 28.08 4.87
CA GLU A 862 -10.34 29.38 4.88
C GLU A 862 -9.05 29.37 5.71
N GLY A 863 -8.71 28.23 6.32
CA GLY A 863 -7.43 28.02 6.99
C GLY A 863 -6.27 27.83 6.02
N VAL A 864 -5.05 27.91 6.54
CA VAL A 864 -3.78 27.74 5.80
C VAL A 864 -3.79 26.52 4.86
N LEU A 865 -4.28 25.36 5.30
CA LEU A 865 -4.32 24.14 4.48
C LEU A 865 -5.25 24.28 3.26
N GLY A 866 -6.36 25.01 3.40
CA GLY A 866 -7.26 25.34 2.28
C GLY A 866 -6.65 26.38 1.33
N LYS A 867 -5.88 27.34 1.83
CA LYS A 867 -5.14 28.32 1.02
C LYS A 867 -4.06 27.64 0.18
N LEU A 868 -3.21 26.81 0.81
CA LEU A 868 -2.15 26.04 0.15
C LEU A 868 -2.72 25.08 -0.92
N TYR A 869 -3.87 24.45 -0.63
CA TYR A 869 -4.57 23.63 -1.60
C TYR A 869 -5.06 24.45 -2.81
N ARG A 870 -5.71 25.60 -2.59
CA ARG A 870 -6.18 26.47 -3.68
C ARG A 870 -5.03 27.04 -4.53
N SER A 871 -3.91 27.40 -3.91
CA SER A 871 -2.72 27.87 -4.64
C SER A 871 -2.13 26.77 -5.51
N ALA A 872 -2.09 25.52 -5.03
CA ALA A 872 -1.62 24.38 -5.80
C ALA A 872 -2.57 24.00 -6.95
N THR A 873 -3.88 24.00 -6.74
CA THR A 873 -4.84 23.69 -7.81
C THR A 873 -4.84 24.75 -8.90
N GLY A 874 -4.80 26.04 -8.54
CA GLY A 874 -4.72 27.14 -9.52
C GLY A 874 -3.50 27.04 -10.43
N HIS A 875 -2.31 26.80 -9.88
CA HIS A 875 -1.07 26.62 -10.67
C HIS A 875 -1.10 25.38 -11.58
N MET A 876 -1.84 24.33 -11.20
CA MET A 876 -2.09 23.17 -12.05
C MET A 876 -3.10 23.47 -13.18
N GLU A 877 -4.13 24.27 -12.89
CA GLU A 877 -5.17 24.65 -13.83
C GLU A 877 -4.63 25.65 -14.87
N GLU A 878 -3.92 26.70 -14.47
CA GLU A 878 -3.28 27.68 -15.36
C GLU A 878 -2.34 27.01 -16.38
N LYS A 879 -1.55 26.01 -15.95
CA LYS A 879 -0.68 25.22 -16.84
C LYS A 879 -1.40 24.26 -17.76
N SER A 880 -2.67 23.95 -17.48
CA SER A 880 -3.52 23.15 -18.38
C SER A 880 -4.29 24.02 -19.38
N GLU A 881 -4.53 25.30 -19.05
CA GLU A 881 -5.23 26.27 -19.90
C GLU A 881 -4.32 27.08 -20.85
N THR A 882 -3.03 26.70 -20.99
CA THR A 882 -2.15 27.20 -22.06
C THR A 882 -1.99 26.19 -23.21
N PRO A 883 -2.98 26.04 -24.14
CA PRO A 883 -2.84 25.27 -25.37
C PRO A 883 -2.09 26.05 -26.48
N SER A 884 -1.22 27.00 -26.11
CA SER A 884 -0.10 27.34 -26.98
C SER A 884 0.83 26.13 -27.01
N SER A 885 0.92 25.46 -28.16
CA SER A 885 1.75 24.25 -28.31
C SER A 885 3.11 24.46 -27.64
N PRO A 886 3.54 23.58 -26.71
CA PRO A 886 4.96 23.42 -26.51
C PRO A 886 5.48 22.96 -27.88
N GLY A 887 6.13 23.88 -28.60
CA GLY A 887 6.93 23.49 -29.76
C GLY A 887 7.83 22.36 -29.28
N GLN A 888 7.84 21.24 -30.01
CA GLN A 888 8.52 20.02 -29.57
C GLN A 888 9.88 20.45 -29.01
N PRO A 889 10.21 20.12 -27.73
CA PRO A 889 11.45 20.58 -27.14
C PRO A 889 12.54 20.25 -28.16
N ASN A 890 13.34 21.25 -28.54
CA ASN A 890 14.22 21.15 -29.70
C ASN A 890 15.37 20.22 -29.31
N LEU A 891 15.08 18.92 -29.39
CA LEU A 891 15.90 17.80 -28.96
C LEU A 891 17.00 17.65 -30.00
N GLU A 892 17.95 18.58 -29.94
CA GLU A 892 19.16 18.53 -30.72
C GLU A 892 19.81 17.17 -30.50
N TYR A 893 19.97 16.45 -31.60
CA TYR A 893 20.59 15.15 -31.62
C TYR A 893 22.04 15.30 -31.14
N ASP A 894 22.44 14.54 -30.12
CA ASP A 894 23.74 14.69 -29.46
C ASP A 894 24.81 13.79 -30.11
N PRO A 895 25.69 14.33 -30.99
CA PRO A 895 26.67 13.52 -31.70
C PRO A 895 27.80 12.98 -30.79
N ASP A 896 27.92 13.42 -29.53
CA ASP A 896 28.87 12.79 -28.60
C ASP A 896 28.42 11.39 -28.15
N LEU A 897 27.13 11.06 -28.33
CA LEU A 897 26.54 9.75 -28.01
C LEU A 897 26.63 8.75 -29.18
N GLU A 898 27.08 9.19 -30.37
CA GLU A 898 27.48 8.29 -31.45
C GLU A 898 28.90 7.77 -31.25
N ILE A 899 29.13 6.47 -31.48
CA ILE A 899 30.48 5.88 -31.52
C ILE A 899 30.70 5.01 -32.76
N PRO A 900 31.90 5.02 -33.37
CA PRO A 900 32.20 4.19 -34.54
C PRO A 900 31.92 2.70 -34.30
N GLY A 901 31.21 2.08 -35.24
CA GLY A 901 30.74 0.70 -35.11
C GLY A 901 29.35 0.56 -34.46
N SER A 902 28.64 1.64 -34.16
CA SER A 902 27.21 1.58 -33.80
C SER A 902 26.32 1.20 -35.00
N ASP A 903 26.73 1.52 -36.22
CA ASP A 903 25.97 1.24 -37.46
C ASP A 903 25.67 -0.25 -37.65
N GLU A 904 26.59 -1.12 -37.20
CA GLU A 904 26.47 -2.59 -37.25
C GLU A 904 25.32 -3.14 -36.39
N PHE A 905 24.78 -2.33 -35.47
CA PHE A 905 23.73 -2.72 -34.53
C PHE A 905 22.38 -2.01 -34.77
N LEU A 906 22.24 -1.19 -35.83
CA LEU A 906 21.02 -0.40 -36.07
C LEU A 906 19.77 -1.25 -36.32
N GLU A 907 19.89 -2.38 -37.03
CA GLU A 907 18.77 -3.28 -37.31
C GLU A 907 18.21 -3.90 -36.02
N ALA A 908 19.09 -4.44 -35.17
CA ALA A 908 18.72 -4.96 -33.85
C ALA A 908 18.28 -3.87 -32.86
N ALA A 909 18.79 -2.64 -32.98
CA ALA A 909 18.32 -1.50 -32.19
C ALA A 909 16.88 -1.10 -32.54
N GLU A 910 16.50 -1.19 -33.82
CA GLU A 910 15.15 -0.94 -34.29
C GLU A 910 14.18 -2.05 -33.84
N GLU A 911 14.54 -3.34 -33.98
CA GLU A 911 13.77 -4.46 -33.45
C GLU A 911 13.50 -4.32 -31.93
N HIS A 912 14.52 -3.94 -31.16
CA HIS A 912 14.38 -3.68 -29.73
C HIS A 912 13.50 -2.44 -29.44
N TYR A 913 13.55 -1.39 -30.26
CA TYR A 913 12.69 -0.21 -30.11
C TYR A 913 11.23 -0.56 -30.40
N GLU A 914 10.92 -1.27 -31.49
CA GLU A 914 9.55 -1.68 -31.83
C GLU A 914 8.94 -2.56 -30.73
N LEU A 915 9.71 -3.51 -30.20
CA LEU A 915 9.28 -4.36 -29.07
C LEU A 915 9.07 -3.56 -27.77
N TYR A 916 9.83 -2.47 -27.55
CA TYR A 916 9.58 -1.55 -26.44
C TYR A 916 8.31 -0.71 -26.64
N GLU A 917 8.09 -0.19 -27.84
CA GLU A 917 6.89 0.57 -28.21
C GLU A 917 5.62 -0.28 -28.04
N GLU A 918 5.61 -1.53 -28.50
CA GLU A 918 4.48 -2.45 -28.30
C GLU A 918 4.19 -2.68 -26.80
N LYS A 919 5.21 -3.09 -26.03
CA LYS A 919 5.07 -3.41 -24.60
C LYS A 919 4.68 -2.19 -23.77
N LEU A 920 5.30 -1.03 -24.01
CA LEU A 920 4.98 0.20 -23.29
C LEU A 920 3.60 0.74 -23.68
N THR A 921 3.21 0.67 -24.96
CA THR A 921 1.84 1.00 -25.40
C THR A 921 0.81 0.09 -24.77
N THR A 922 1.12 -1.20 -24.60
CA THR A 922 0.25 -2.17 -23.91
C THR A 922 0.06 -1.80 -22.43
N LEU A 923 1.14 -1.44 -21.72
CA LEU A 923 1.05 -0.92 -20.35
C LEU A 923 0.25 0.39 -20.28
N MET A 924 0.49 1.33 -21.20
CA MET A 924 -0.26 2.59 -21.29
C MET A 924 -1.76 2.35 -21.48
N ASN A 925 -2.14 1.46 -22.39
CA ASN A 925 -3.55 1.12 -22.65
C ASN A 925 -4.21 0.44 -21.44
N TYR A 926 -3.51 -0.48 -20.77
CA TYR A 926 -4.00 -1.16 -19.57
C TYR A 926 -4.26 -0.18 -18.41
N TYR A 927 -3.29 0.70 -18.12
CA TYR A 927 -3.38 1.70 -17.04
C TYR A 927 -4.07 3.00 -17.45
N ARG A 928 -4.50 3.12 -18.72
CA ARG A 928 -5.11 4.32 -19.32
C ARG A 928 -4.26 5.58 -19.13
N ALA A 929 -2.95 5.43 -19.28
CA ALA A 929 -2.01 6.54 -19.40
C ALA A 929 -2.08 7.09 -20.83
N GLU A 930 -2.30 8.38 -20.99
CA GLU A 930 -2.41 9.01 -22.31
C GLU A 930 -1.03 9.38 -22.86
N ARG A 931 -0.06 9.64 -21.97
CA ARG A 931 1.30 10.10 -22.30
C ARG A 931 2.38 9.26 -21.62
N GLU A 932 3.57 9.22 -22.24
CA GLU A 932 4.74 8.49 -21.73
C GLU A 932 5.16 8.97 -20.32
N ASP A 933 5.08 10.27 -20.04
CA ASP A 933 5.39 10.83 -18.71
C ASP A 933 4.44 10.36 -17.59
N GLU A 934 3.22 9.94 -17.92
CA GLU A 934 2.25 9.44 -16.94
C GLU A 934 2.55 8.00 -16.51
N ILE A 935 2.89 7.14 -17.47
CA ILE A 935 3.21 5.74 -17.21
C ILE A 935 4.58 5.61 -16.53
N LEU A 936 5.60 6.34 -16.97
CA LEU A 936 6.95 6.28 -16.37
C LEU A 936 6.99 6.79 -14.92
N THR A 937 6.14 7.76 -14.56
CA THR A 937 6.09 8.32 -13.19
C THR A 937 4.96 7.78 -12.33
N GLY A 938 4.07 6.95 -12.90
CA GLY A 938 2.84 6.46 -12.29
C GLY A 938 1.82 7.55 -11.91
N ASN A 939 1.98 8.78 -12.41
CA ASN A 939 1.13 9.93 -12.09
C ASN A 939 0.09 10.17 -13.20
N ILE A 940 -0.94 9.32 -13.29
CA ILE A 940 -1.99 9.44 -14.30
C ILE A 940 -2.78 10.75 -14.12
N ARG A 941 -2.88 11.58 -15.19
CA ARG A 941 -3.63 12.86 -15.13
C ARG A 941 -5.12 12.67 -14.91
N ASN A 942 -5.70 11.58 -15.42
CA ASN A 942 -7.11 11.21 -15.26
C ASN A 942 -7.43 10.64 -13.85
N ARG A 943 -7.04 11.37 -12.80
CA ARG A 943 -7.19 10.98 -11.38
C ARG A 943 -8.64 10.67 -11.00
N MET A 944 -9.60 11.34 -11.64
CA MET A 944 -11.03 11.28 -11.31
C MET A 944 -11.72 9.94 -11.66
N MET A 945 -11.04 9.01 -12.35
CA MET A 945 -11.51 7.61 -12.40
C MET A 945 -11.06 6.80 -11.18
N TYR A 946 -9.83 7.01 -10.68
CA TYR A 946 -9.20 6.19 -9.64
C TYR A 946 -9.52 6.67 -8.22
N LEU A 947 -9.64 7.99 -8.01
CA LEU A 947 -10.05 8.59 -6.73
C LEU A 947 -11.53 8.35 -6.38
N LYS A 948 -12.29 7.62 -7.22
CA LYS A 948 -13.73 7.33 -7.06
C LYS A 948 -14.08 6.30 -5.97
N ARG A 949 -13.24 6.15 -4.93
CA ARG A 949 -13.62 5.58 -3.61
C ARG A 949 -12.58 5.73 -2.50
N ASP A 950 -11.29 5.66 -2.82
CA ASP A 950 -10.22 5.62 -1.80
C ASP A 950 -8.88 6.13 -2.36
N ASN A 951 -8.29 7.14 -1.71
CA ASN A 951 -6.98 7.68 -2.09
C ASN A 951 -5.86 6.63 -1.91
N LYS A 952 -5.99 5.66 -1.00
CA LYS A 952 -5.00 4.58 -0.81
C LYS A 952 -4.84 3.74 -2.07
N ARG A 953 -5.96 3.47 -2.77
CA ARG A 953 -5.98 2.71 -4.03
C ARG A 953 -5.27 3.43 -5.19
N TYR A 954 -5.14 4.76 -5.15
CA TYR A 954 -4.37 5.52 -6.13
C TYR A 954 -2.86 5.32 -5.94
N PHE A 955 -2.36 5.36 -4.70
CA PHE A 955 -0.95 5.05 -4.41
C PHE A 955 -0.64 3.58 -4.75
N GLU A 956 -1.48 2.64 -4.32
CA GLU A 956 -1.36 1.22 -4.69
C GLU A 956 -1.45 0.98 -6.22
N MET A 957 -2.08 1.87 -6.98
CA MET A 957 -2.08 1.82 -8.45
C MET A 957 -0.77 2.38 -9.02
N LYS A 958 -0.31 3.53 -8.52
CA LYS A 958 0.99 4.12 -8.88
C LYS A 958 2.14 3.16 -8.66
N ASP A 959 2.18 2.49 -7.50
CA ASP A 959 3.23 1.52 -7.18
C ASP A 959 3.22 0.31 -8.14
N ARG A 960 2.04 -0.13 -8.58
CA ARG A 960 1.88 -1.18 -9.62
C ARG A 960 2.29 -0.72 -11.01
N ILE A 961 2.02 0.53 -11.37
CA ILE A 961 2.49 1.13 -12.63
C ILE A 961 4.02 1.17 -12.65
N VAL A 962 4.64 1.73 -11.60
CA VAL A 962 6.10 1.81 -11.48
C VAL A 962 6.72 0.42 -11.50
N ALA A 963 6.21 -0.54 -10.72
CA ALA A 963 6.72 -1.92 -10.71
C ALA A 963 6.57 -2.65 -12.06
N ALA A 964 5.55 -2.31 -12.86
CA ALA A 964 5.38 -2.84 -14.22
C ALA A 964 6.38 -2.22 -15.21
N VAL A 965 6.62 -0.90 -15.11
CA VAL A 965 7.66 -0.20 -15.90
C VAL A 965 9.06 -0.70 -15.53
N ASP A 966 9.37 -0.86 -14.24
CA ASP A 966 10.62 -1.49 -13.77
C ASP A 966 10.73 -2.96 -14.21
N GLY A 967 9.60 -3.65 -14.40
CA GLY A 967 9.54 -4.96 -15.04
C GLY A 967 10.01 -4.91 -16.49
N LEU A 968 9.45 -3.99 -17.28
CA LEU A 968 9.82 -3.76 -18.68
C LEU A 968 11.28 -3.28 -18.82
N HIS A 969 11.72 -2.32 -18.01
CA HIS A 969 13.10 -1.82 -18.03
C HIS A 969 14.12 -2.90 -17.69
N ARG A 970 13.82 -3.83 -16.77
CA ARG A 970 14.67 -5.01 -16.53
C ARG A 970 14.68 -5.99 -17.70
N GLU A 971 13.57 -6.13 -18.42
CA GLU A 971 13.51 -6.95 -19.64
C GLU A 971 14.37 -6.33 -20.77
N VAL A 972 14.24 -5.02 -20.98
CA VAL A 972 15.03 -4.23 -21.95
C VAL A 972 16.53 -4.28 -21.65
N ARG A 973 16.96 -4.06 -20.39
CA ARG A 973 18.37 -4.27 -20.00
C ARG A 973 18.83 -5.72 -20.24
N GLY A 974 17.91 -6.68 -20.16
CA GLY A 974 18.14 -8.06 -20.56
C GLY A 974 18.47 -8.21 -22.04
N TRP A 975 17.77 -7.50 -22.94
CA TRP A 975 18.04 -7.52 -24.38
C TRP A 975 19.45 -7.00 -24.71
N LEU A 976 19.88 -5.90 -24.07
CA LEU A 976 21.25 -5.40 -24.21
C LEU A 976 22.28 -6.47 -23.83
N ALA A 977 22.07 -7.14 -22.69
CA ALA A 977 22.96 -8.17 -22.16
C ALA A 977 22.88 -9.53 -22.88
N SER A 978 21.82 -9.81 -23.66
CA SER A 978 21.70 -11.03 -24.48
C SER A 978 22.22 -10.84 -25.90
N SER A 979 22.07 -9.64 -26.46
CA SER A 979 22.34 -9.37 -27.88
C SER A 979 23.73 -8.77 -28.13
N THR A 980 24.50 -8.44 -27.07
CA THR A 980 25.89 -7.93 -27.21
C THR A 980 26.87 -8.50 -26.19
N SER A 981 28.16 -8.44 -26.52
CA SER A 981 29.24 -8.63 -25.55
C SER A 981 29.35 -7.43 -24.59
N LYS A 982 30.07 -7.58 -23.48
CA LYS A 982 30.36 -6.46 -22.57
C LYS A 982 31.18 -5.34 -23.22
N GLU A 983 31.89 -5.61 -24.32
CA GLU A 983 32.69 -4.62 -25.05
C GLU A 983 31.86 -3.91 -26.14
N ASP A 984 30.79 -4.56 -26.63
CA ASP A 984 29.89 -4.02 -27.66
C ASP A 984 28.63 -3.35 -27.09
N ALA A 985 28.29 -3.58 -25.81
CA ALA A 985 27.13 -2.94 -25.17
C ALA A 985 27.09 -1.39 -25.30
N PRO A 986 28.22 -0.65 -25.29
CA PRO A 986 28.21 0.78 -25.62
C PRO A 986 27.81 1.07 -27.08
N ARG A 987 28.18 0.22 -28.05
CA ARG A 987 27.82 0.39 -29.47
C ARG A 987 26.32 0.19 -29.68
N MET A 988 25.74 -0.81 -29.00
CA MET A 988 24.30 -1.04 -29.00
C MET A 988 23.54 0.07 -28.27
N ALA A 989 24.02 0.56 -27.12
CA ALA A 989 23.39 1.71 -26.44
C ALA A 989 23.44 2.99 -27.31
N SER A 990 24.56 3.21 -28.02
CA SER A 990 24.70 4.28 -29.02
C SER A 990 23.71 4.12 -30.18
N ALA A 991 23.56 2.89 -30.71
CA ALA A 991 22.55 2.56 -31.73
C ALA A 991 21.11 2.79 -31.22
N TRP A 992 20.79 2.43 -29.98
CA TRP A 992 19.48 2.70 -29.35
C TRP A 992 19.19 4.20 -29.24
N TYR A 993 20.19 5.01 -28.88
CA TYR A 993 20.06 6.46 -28.85
C TYR A 993 19.80 7.01 -30.26
N ARG A 994 20.57 6.53 -31.26
CA ARG A 994 20.40 6.91 -32.66
C ARG A 994 19.02 6.57 -33.20
N VAL A 995 18.55 5.32 -33.10
CA VAL A 995 17.21 4.96 -33.59
C VAL A 995 16.10 5.75 -32.90
N THR A 996 16.27 6.22 -31.66
CA THR A 996 15.25 7.01 -30.95
C THR A 996 15.26 8.50 -31.32
N TYR A 997 16.45 9.11 -31.38
CA TYR A 997 16.61 10.57 -31.44
C TYR A 997 17.05 11.12 -32.81
N HIS A 998 17.56 10.31 -33.73
CA HIS A 998 18.10 10.80 -35.01
C HIS A 998 17.03 11.55 -35.84
N PRO A 999 17.39 12.66 -36.51
CA PRO A 999 16.42 13.48 -37.26
C PRO A 999 15.60 12.70 -38.29
N ASP A 1000 16.24 11.78 -39.01
CA ASP A 1000 15.66 11.03 -40.13
C ASP A 1000 14.53 10.04 -39.74
N ARG A 1001 14.31 9.76 -38.45
CA ARG A 1001 13.26 8.83 -38.02
C ARG A 1001 11.87 9.33 -38.43
N HIS A 1002 11.08 8.45 -39.06
CA HIS A 1002 9.74 8.76 -39.56
C HIS A 1002 8.79 9.36 -38.51
N ALA A 1003 7.80 10.10 -38.99
CA ALA A 1003 6.83 10.82 -38.17
C ALA A 1003 5.77 9.86 -37.58
N GLY A 1004 6.01 9.40 -36.36
CA GLY A 1004 5.09 8.58 -35.56
C GLY A 1004 5.12 8.98 -34.09
N LYS A 1005 4.47 8.18 -33.22
CA LYS A 1005 4.64 8.30 -31.77
C LYS A 1005 6.08 7.88 -31.44
N ARG A 1006 6.81 8.72 -30.69
CA ARG A 1006 8.19 8.40 -30.25
C ARG A 1006 8.18 8.16 -28.74
N PHE A 1007 8.85 7.10 -28.31
CA PHE A 1007 9.05 6.73 -26.91
C PHE A 1007 10.47 7.08 -26.47
N TRP A 1008 10.61 8.25 -25.85
CA TRP A 1008 11.89 8.89 -25.60
C TRP A 1008 12.70 8.19 -24.51
N SER A 1009 12.05 7.41 -23.64
CA SER A 1009 12.72 6.71 -22.53
C SER A 1009 13.58 5.52 -22.91
N PHE A 1010 13.36 4.92 -24.10
CA PHE A 1010 13.99 3.66 -24.52
C PHE A 1010 15.53 3.61 -24.32
N PRO A 1011 16.34 4.53 -24.87
CA PRO A 1011 17.80 4.44 -24.77
C PRO A 1011 18.31 4.75 -23.35
N TRP A 1012 17.57 5.56 -22.58
CA TRP A 1012 17.91 5.89 -21.19
C TRP A 1012 17.76 4.69 -20.24
N VAL A 1013 17.12 3.60 -20.66
CA VAL A 1013 17.17 2.31 -19.96
C VAL A 1013 18.61 1.76 -19.87
N ALA A 1014 19.49 2.18 -20.79
CA ALA A 1014 20.93 1.89 -20.83
C ALA A 1014 21.82 3.08 -20.37
N CYS A 1015 21.30 3.98 -19.53
CA CYS A 1015 21.92 5.24 -19.09
C CYS A 1015 23.43 5.13 -18.79
N ASP A 1016 23.86 4.13 -18.03
CA ASP A 1016 25.26 3.93 -17.62
C ASP A 1016 26.23 3.90 -18.82
N ASN A 1017 25.82 3.26 -19.92
CA ASN A 1017 26.61 3.18 -21.14
C ASN A 1017 26.66 4.53 -21.89
N LEU A 1018 25.52 5.21 -21.98
CA LEU A 1018 25.43 6.54 -22.62
C LEU A 1018 26.25 7.59 -21.85
N MET A 1019 26.23 7.53 -20.52
CA MET A 1019 27.05 8.39 -19.66
C MET A 1019 28.54 8.11 -19.87
N ALA A 1020 28.97 6.84 -19.87
CA ALA A 1020 30.36 6.46 -20.14
C ALA A 1020 30.84 6.91 -21.54
N ILE A 1021 29.96 6.84 -22.56
CA ILE A 1021 30.22 7.37 -23.90
C ILE A 1021 30.40 8.90 -23.84
N LYS A 1022 29.46 9.64 -23.23
CA LYS A 1022 29.50 11.10 -23.12
C LYS A 1022 30.73 11.60 -22.36
N GLU A 1023 31.18 10.87 -21.34
CA GLU A 1023 32.43 11.12 -20.62
C GLU A 1023 33.67 10.85 -21.49
N SER A 1024 33.70 9.73 -22.21
CA SER A 1024 34.78 9.41 -23.16
C SER A 1024 34.91 10.47 -24.26
N SER A 1025 33.80 10.90 -24.84
CA SER A 1025 33.74 11.96 -25.86
C SER A 1025 34.20 13.32 -25.30
N ARG A 1026 33.78 13.69 -24.07
CA ARG A 1026 34.30 14.87 -23.36
C ARG A 1026 35.80 14.81 -23.08
N LEU A 1027 36.33 13.65 -22.68
CA LEU A 1027 37.76 13.47 -22.41
C LEU A 1027 38.58 13.60 -23.70
N LYS A 1028 38.12 12.99 -24.81
CA LYS A 1028 38.71 13.14 -26.14
C LYS A 1028 38.72 14.61 -26.58
N ARG A 1029 37.60 15.34 -26.45
CA ARG A 1029 37.52 16.78 -26.74
C ARG A 1029 38.54 17.57 -25.91
N ARG A 1030 38.67 17.32 -24.61
CA ARG A 1030 39.66 17.99 -23.74
C ARG A 1030 41.10 17.73 -24.16
N VAL A 1031 41.46 16.48 -24.48
CA VAL A 1031 42.81 16.12 -24.95
C VAL A 1031 43.12 16.74 -26.32
N LEU A 1032 42.13 16.81 -27.21
CA LEU A 1032 42.26 17.51 -28.50
C LEU A 1032 42.39 19.03 -28.34
N GLN A 1033 41.67 19.64 -27.40
CA GLN A 1033 41.79 21.07 -27.08
C GLN A 1033 43.13 21.40 -26.43
N GLN A 1034 43.67 20.54 -25.56
CA GLN A 1034 45.02 20.69 -25.01
C GLN A 1034 46.08 20.62 -26.11
N ARG A 1035 46.02 19.60 -26.99
CA ARG A 1035 46.94 19.50 -28.14
C ARG A 1035 46.82 20.68 -29.12
N ALA A 1036 45.60 21.15 -29.40
CA ALA A 1036 45.40 22.33 -30.25
C ALA A 1036 45.95 23.63 -29.61
N ALA A 1037 45.99 23.72 -28.28
CA ALA A 1037 46.66 24.81 -27.56
C ALA A 1037 48.19 24.68 -27.54
N GLU A 1038 48.72 23.45 -27.64
CA GLU A 1038 50.16 23.16 -27.76
C GLU A 1038 50.69 23.36 -29.20
N ASP A 1039 49.93 22.99 -30.23
CA ASP A 1039 50.32 23.03 -31.65
C ASP A 1039 50.16 24.40 -32.35
N GLY A 1040 49.64 25.42 -31.65
CA GLY A 1040 49.88 26.84 -31.99
C GLY A 1040 49.44 27.33 -33.38
N SER A 1041 48.20 27.04 -33.81
CA SER A 1041 47.62 27.61 -35.05
C SER A 1041 46.30 28.37 -34.78
N VAL A 1042 45.97 29.33 -35.66
CA VAL A 1042 45.19 30.54 -35.28
C VAL A 1042 43.76 30.58 -35.81
N ALA A 1043 42.83 30.78 -34.87
CA ALA A 1043 41.49 31.41 -34.96
C ALA A 1043 40.45 30.92 -35.98
N VAL A 1044 39.30 30.50 -35.44
CA VAL A 1044 37.95 30.83 -35.96
C VAL A 1044 37.13 31.38 -34.78
N GLN A 1045 36.19 32.30 -35.06
CA GLN A 1045 35.33 32.90 -34.02
C GLN A 1045 34.40 31.87 -33.36
N MET A 1046 34.18 32.00 -32.06
CA MET A 1046 32.96 31.50 -31.41
C MET A 1046 31.92 32.60 -31.41
N ASP A 1047 30.81 32.39 -32.11
CA ASP A 1047 29.54 33.07 -31.76
C ASP A 1047 28.98 32.43 -30.49
N CYS A 1048 28.62 33.25 -29.51
CA CYS A 1048 28.10 32.78 -28.22
C CYS A 1048 26.57 32.82 -28.20
N SER A 1049 25.92 31.75 -28.65
CA SER A 1049 24.47 31.56 -28.51
C SER A 1049 24.04 30.08 -28.49
N ALA A 1050 24.21 29.43 -27.34
CA ALA A 1050 23.51 28.22 -26.90
C ALA A 1050 23.64 28.09 -25.37
#